data_AF-A0A0W0W1E2-F1
#
_entry.id   AF-A0A0W0W1E2-F1
#
_cell.length_a   1.000
_cell.length_b   1.000
_cell.length_c   1.000
_cell.angle_alpha   90.00
_cell.angle_beta   90.00
_cell.angle_gamma   90.00
#
_symmetry.space_group_name_H-M   'P 1'
#
loop_
_entity.id
_entity.type
_entity.pdbx_description
1 polymer ?
#
loop_
_entity_poly.entity_id
_entity_poly.type
_entity_poly.pdbx_seq_one_letter_code
_entity_poly.pdbx_strand_id
1 'polypeptide(L)'
;MIIKQLPLAFTLSTDLKELKAHLLESTESLAFNPLYDLSYHINEGAAIISLVSFAILIYADKAKTAWVQSIPAPIIVVILGILLNEVFIFSGSSFAQNNPHLVNIPQQDGFADFFSQLEFPAWASWTNPKIYLYAFIIATVASLESLLNVKAGEKLDKKRRYCSKDRELVAQGCGNLLAGLIGGIPITSVIVRTSVNIQSGAKTKLSAVLHGIYILLAVLLISNWLNKIPLSSLASILIFTGYKLTKPSIYKAAYEQGMDRFIPFLATVVSIVAFNLLVGILIGLAISLFYILKSNSRARLDIIKEIYPTGITNRLVLPQQITFLNKASLVAELDSIPKNSQLIIDARYSNYIDKEIIELLKEFREEQAPLKQIALNLIGFQDHYDIHNHIDFINVTTYDVLATLEPYQVLRILQEGSQRFLQDTRIHRSTKIDIQYTAETQHPMAVILGCIDSRVPVETIFDMSFGDLFCVRVAGNVVNDDVLASIEYACHVVGAKLIVVLGHTRCGAIQAACDSVEKGHITQLLDKIKPAIAAETDTKTNRTSKNIEFVGHITELNVINTLKQIYNDSDILRGMINHEDIAIVGAIYDVTTGKVSFNDYSKALKQQGETYKLLGEKMEKVLTEANRSQSSVERNRKLKLDPEII
;
A
#
# COMPACT_ATOMS: atom_id res chain seq x y z
N MET A 1 -28.81 23.07 7.40
CA MET A 1 -30.07 22.40 7.82
C MET A 1 -30.41 22.75 9.26
N ILE A 2 -29.65 22.31 10.28
CA ILE A 2 -30.00 22.49 11.71
C ILE A 2 -30.20 23.97 12.09
N ILE A 3 -29.21 24.83 11.85
CA ILE A 3 -29.24 26.24 12.26
C ILE A 3 -30.45 26.98 11.67
N LYS A 4 -30.75 26.75 10.39
CA LYS A 4 -31.87 27.39 9.68
C LYS A 4 -33.26 26.99 10.19
N GLN A 5 -33.38 25.86 10.90
CA GLN A 5 -34.66 25.37 11.41
C GLN A 5 -34.94 25.83 12.84
N LEU A 6 -33.94 26.39 13.55
CA LEU A 6 -34.10 26.87 14.92
C LEU A 6 -35.17 27.98 15.05
N PRO A 7 -35.24 28.98 14.13
CA PRO A 7 -36.32 29.97 14.19
C PRO A 7 -37.71 29.33 14.07
N LEU A 8 -37.90 28.43 13.11
CA LEU A 8 -39.17 27.73 12.91
C LEU A 8 -39.57 26.84 14.09
N ALA A 9 -38.59 26.34 14.85
CA ALA A 9 -38.81 25.50 16.02
C ALA A 9 -39.20 26.32 17.27
N PHE A 10 -38.73 27.57 17.41
CA PHE A 10 -38.75 28.27 18.69
C PHE A 10 -39.16 29.75 18.65
N THR A 11 -39.18 30.44 17.50
CA THR A 11 -39.43 31.89 17.43
C THR A 11 -40.79 32.30 16.89
N LEU A 12 -41.16 33.53 17.24
CA LEU A 12 -42.30 34.26 16.69
C LEU A 12 -41.85 35.11 15.50
N SER A 13 -41.89 34.61 14.27
CA SER A 13 -41.86 35.50 13.09
C SER A 13 -43.24 36.12 12.90
N THR A 14 -43.35 37.44 13.11
CA THR A 14 -44.60 38.19 12.96
C THR A 14 -45.05 38.32 11.50
N ASP A 15 -44.16 38.13 10.51
CA ASP A 15 -44.47 38.12 9.08
C ASP A 15 -43.82 36.94 8.32
N LEU A 16 -44.61 36.27 7.47
CA LEU A 16 -44.17 35.22 6.55
C LEU A 16 -43.15 35.76 5.52
N LYS A 17 -43.24 37.04 5.14
CA LYS A 17 -42.27 37.67 4.23
C LYS A 17 -40.90 37.86 4.88
N GLU A 18 -40.88 38.30 6.14
CA GLU A 18 -39.66 38.47 6.93
C GLU A 18 -38.99 37.11 7.20
N LEU A 19 -39.80 36.09 7.54
CA LEU A 19 -39.35 34.70 7.66
C LEU A 19 -38.79 34.14 6.34
N LYS A 20 -39.47 34.39 5.21
CA LYS A 20 -38.97 33.99 3.87
C LYS A 20 -37.70 34.73 3.49
N ALA A 21 -37.60 36.03 3.79
CA ALA A 21 -36.42 36.83 3.53
C ALA A 21 -35.22 36.32 4.34
N HIS A 22 -35.37 36.04 5.64
CA HIS A 22 -34.33 35.43 6.46
C HIS A 22 -33.92 34.02 6.00
N LEU A 23 -34.88 33.21 5.53
CA LEU A 23 -34.60 31.88 4.99
C LEU A 23 -33.88 31.92 3.62
N LEU A 24 -34.16 32.93 2.80
CA LEU A 24 -33.55 33.15 1.48
C LEU A 24 -32.20 33.88 1.56
N GLU A 25 -32.06 34.97 2.32
CA GLU A 25 -30.77 35.68 2.52
C GLU A 25 -29.72 34.78 3.19
N SER A 26 -30.12 33.90 4.11
CA SER A 26 -29.21 32.93 4.73
C SER A 26 -28.71 31.83 3.79
N THR A 27 -29.08 31.82 2.50
CA THR A 27 -28.57 30.84 1.52
C THR A 27 -27.18 31.17 0.98
N GLU A 28 -26.70 32.40 1.12
CA GLU A 28 -25.41 32.82 0.57
C GLU A 28 -24.26 32.87 1.60
N SER A 29 -24.55 33.02 2.90
CA SER A 29 -23.52 33.02 3.96
C SER A 29 -24.03 32.61 5.34
N LEU A 30 -23.10 32.28 6.25
CA LEU A 30 -23.37 31.95 7.65
C LEU A 30 -23.82 33.19 8.45
N ALA A 31 -25.11 33.50 8.39
CA ALA A 31 -25.70 34.53 9.24
C ALA A 31 -26.04 33.95 10.63
N PHE A 32 -25.34 34.39 11.68
CA PHE A 32 -25.66 34.08 13.08
C PHE A 32 -26.77 34.97 13.65
N ASN A 33 -27.20 36.00 12.91
CA ASN A 33 -28.27 36.92 13.33
C ASN A 33 -29.55 36.19 13.79
N PRO A 34 -30.04 35.13 13.11
CA PRO A 34 -31.22 34.39 13.57
C PRO A 34 -31.06 33.68 14.92
N LEU A 35 -29.82 33.38 15.36
CA LEU A 35 -29.53 32.81 16.69
C LEU A 35 -29.51 33.89 17.78
N TYR A 36 -29.15 35.12 17.42
CA TYR A 36 -29.22 36.28 18.32
C TYR A 36 -30.68 36.69 18.52
N ASP A 37 -31.46 36.80 17.44
CA ASP A 37 -32.88 37.18 17.47
C ASP A 37 -33.77 36.13 18.18
N LEU A 38 -33.34 34.86 18.18
CA LEU A 38 -33.97 33.75 18.93
C LEU A 38 -34.17 34.09 20.41
N SER A 39 -33.23 34.81 21.02
CA SER A 39 -33.24 35.15 22.44
C SER A 39 -34.28 36.22 22.82
N TYR A 40 -34.78 36.99 21.85
CA TYR A 40 -35.68 38.11 22.09
C TYR A 40 -37.16 37.81 21.74
N HIS A 41 -37.43 36.78 20.92
CA HIS A 41 -38.78 36.48 20.42
C HIS A 41 -39.13 34.99 20.48
N ILE A 42 -39.15 34.40 21.68
CA ILE A 42 -39.53 32.99 21.86
C ILE A 42 -41.07 32.85 21.79
N ASN A 43 -41.53 31.93 20.95
CA ASN A 43 -42.93 31.51 20.91
C ASN A 43 -43.11 30.28 21.82
N GLU A 44 -43.76 30.48 22.97
CA GLU A 44 -43.92 29.45 24.00
C GLU A 44 -44.68 28.21 23.46
N GLY A 45 -45.72 28.41 22.66
CA GLY A 45 -46.48 27.30 22.06
C GLY A 45 -45.66 26.51 21.04
N ALA A 46 -44.88 27.20 20.18
CA ALA A 46 -43.96 26.55 19.26
C ALA A 46 -42.86 25.77 19.99
N ALA A 47 -42.32 26.34 21.07
CA ALA A 47 -41.30 25.70 21.90
C ALA A 47 -41.81 24.43 22.58
N ILE A 48 -43.04 24.45 23.14
CA ILE A 48 -43.67 23.26 23.73
C ILE A 48 -43.83 22.16 22.68
N ILE A 49 -44.39 22.49 21.51
CA ILE A 49 -44.58 21.53 20.42
C ILE A 49 -43.22 20.95 19.98
N SER A 50 -42.19 21.78 19.86
CA SER A 50 -40.84 21.34 19.50
C SER A 50 -40.20 20.43 20.55
N LEU A 51 -40.28 20.76 21.84
CA LEU A 51 -39.73 19.94 22.92
C LEU A 51 -40.41 18.58 23.00
N VAL A 52 -41.74 18.54 22.88
CA VAL A 52 -42.50 17.29 22.82
C VAL A 52 -42.10 16.49 21.58
N SER A 53 -41.95 17.14 20.43
CA SER A 53 -41.50 16.53 19.19
C SER A 53 -40.11 15.89 19.34
N PHE A 54 -39.14 16.59 19.93
CA PHE A 54 -37.81 16.05 20.21
C PHE A 54 -37.85 14.87 21.19
N ALA A 55 -38.65 14.96 22.25
CA ALA A 55 -38.80 13.86 23.21
C ALA A 55 -39.29 12.58 22.52
N ILE A 56 -40.29 12.69 21.65
CA ILE A 56 -40.82 11.56 20.86
C ILE A 56 -39.76 11.01 19.92
N LEU A 57 -39.08 11.88 19.15
CA LEU A 57 -38.06 11.45 18.18
C LEU A 57 -36.88 10.74 18.86
N ILE A 58 -36.41 11.27 20.00
CA ILE A 58 -35.31 10.68 20.78
C ILE A 58 -35.76 9.37 21.43
N TYR A 59 -36.96 9.33 22.01
CA TYR A 59 -37.50 8.10 22.61
C TYR A 59 -37.66 7.00 21.57
N ALA A 60 -38.27 7.31 20.42
CA ALA A 60 -38.49 6.35 19.35
C ALA A 60 -37.17 5.81 18.76
N ASP A 61 -36.12 6.63 18.68
CA ASP A 61 -34.80 6.19 18.20
C ASP A 61 -34.07 5.26 19.19
N LYS A 62 -34.29 5.45 20.50
CA LYS A 62 -33.69 4.59 21.54
C LYS A 62 -34.53 3.36 21.87
N ALA A 63 -35.83 3.40 21.60
CA ALA A 63 -36.76 2.32 21.89
C ALA A 63 -36.46 1.07 21.03
N LYS A 64 -36.39 -0.09 21.69
CA LYS A 64 -36.19 -1.40 21.04
C LYS A 64 -37.50 -2.17 20.82
N THR A 65 -38.63 -1.59 21.22
CA THR A 65 -39.94 -2.25 21.20
C THR A 65 -40.50 -2.28 19.78
N ALA A 66 -40.90 -3.46 19.31
CA ALA A 66 -41.29 -3.70 17.91
C ALA A 66 -42.46 -2.84 17.41
N TRP A 67 -43.46 -2.55 18.27
CA TRP A 67 -44.59 -1.71 17.88
C TRP A 67 -44.20 -0.23 17.70
N VAL A 68 -43.27 0.28 18.50
CA VAL A 68 -42.74 1.66 18.39
C VAL A 68 -41.93 1.81 17.09
N GLN A 69 -41.23 0.77 16.66
CA GLN A 69 -40.44 0.78 15.41
C GLN A 69 -41.29 0.62 14.14
N SER A 70 -42.54 0.15 14.27
CA SER A 70 -43.44 -0.09 13.14
C SER A 70 -44.09 1.19 12.59
N ILE A 71 -44.22 2.23 13.43
CA ILE A 71 -44.80 3.52 13.03
C ILE A 71 -43.67 4.56 12.92
N PRO A 72 -43.51 5.25 11.77
CA PRO A 72 -42.53 6.31 11.64
C PRO A 72 -42.76 7.42 12.66
N ALA A 73 -41.77 7.67 13.53
CA ALA A 73 -41.83 8.73 14.55
C ALA A 73 -42.21 10.13 13.99
N PRO A 74 -41.76 10.56 12.79
CA PRO A 74 -42.21 11.81 12.20
C PRO A 74 -43.73 11.92 12.01
N ILE A 75 -44.44 10.82 11.75
CA ILE A 75 -45.91 10.82 11.61
C ILE A 75 -46.56 11.09 12.97
N ILE A 76 -46.06 10.44 14.02
CA ILE A 76 -46.55 10.64 15.40
C ILE A 76 -46.36 12.10 15.82
N VAL A 77 -45.18 12.66 15.52
CA VAL A 77 -44.86 14.06 15.79
C VAL A 77 -45.84 15.01 15.10
N VAL A 78 -46.12 14.79 13.81
CA VAL A 78 -47.05 15.64 13.06
C VAL A 78 -48.47 15.54 13.61
N ILE A 79 -48.97 14.32 13.85
CA ILE A 79 -50.32 14.11 14.39
C ILE A 79 -50.46 14.75 15.78
N LEU A 80 -49.49 14.51 16.66
CA LEU A 80 -49.52 15.07 18.01
C LEU A 80 -49.35 16.60 17.99
N GLY A 81 -48.54 17.13 17.07
CA GLY A 81 -48.41 18.57 16.85
C GLY A 81 -49.74 19.21 16.46
N ILE A 82 -50.48 18.61 15.53
CA ILE A 82 -51.85 19.04 15.17
C ILE A 82 -52.76 18.97 16.40
N LEU A 83 -52.80 17.83 17.10
CA LEU A 83 -53.69 17.63 18.25
C LEU A 83 -53.41 18.61 19.39
N LEU A 84 -52.14 18.82 19.73
CA LEU A 84 -51.74 19.79 20.75
C LEU A 84 -52.17 21.20 20.37
N ASN A 85 -51.97 21.59 19.10
CA ASN A 85 -52.38 22.90 18.63
C ASN A 85 -53.91 23.08 18.64
N GLU A 86 -54.67 22.06 18.22
CA GLU A 86 -56.14 22.08 18.28
C GLU A 86 -56.65 22.17 19.72
N VAL A 87 -55.98 21.52 20.68
CA VAL A 87 -56.28 21.67 22.11
C VAL A 87 -56.03 23.11 22.56
N PHE A 88 -54.91 23.73 22.16
CA PHE A 88 -54.63 25.12 22.50
C PHE A 88 -55.64 26.10 21.90
N ILE A 89 -56.07 25.87 20.65
CA ILE A 89 -57.11 26.67 19.98
C ILE A 89 -58.44 26.50 20.71
N PHE A 90 -58.84 25.26 20.99
CA PHE A 90 -60.09 24.96 21.70
C PHE A 90 -60.12 25.54 23.11
N SER A 91 -58.99 25.53 23.83
CA SER A 91 -58.89 26.09 25.18
C SER A 91 -58.74 27.62 25.19
N GLY A 92 -58.65 28.28 24.04
CA GLY A 92 -58.38 29.73 23.94
C GLY A 92 -57.02 30.15 24.52
N SER A 93 -56.03 29.25 24.50
CA SER A 93 -54.71 29.48 25.10
C SER A 93 -53.86 30.42 24.23
N SER A 94 -53.01 31.23 24.87
CA SER A 94 -51.97 32.02 24.20
C SER A 94 -50.93 31.15 23.48
N PHE A 95 -50.91 29.83 23.72
CA PHE A 95 -50.02 28.88 23.05
C PHE A 95 -50.51 28.44 21.67
N ALA A 96 -51.73 28.81 21.28
CA ALA A 96 -52.31 28.46 19.99
C ALA A 96 -51.48 29.04 18.82
N GLN A 97 -51.10 28.17 17.90
CA GLN A 97 -50.38 28.52 16.69
C GLN A 97 -51.36 28.75 15.54
N ASN A 98 -51.31 29.96 14.98
CA ASN A 98 -52.08 30.36 13.80
C ASN A 98 -51.12 30.70 12.65
N ASN A 99 -51.66 30.96 11.45
CA ASN A 99 -50.86 31.49 10.35
C ASN A 99 -50.09 32.74 10.79
N PRO A 100 -48.77 32.85 10.52
CA PRO A 100 -47.97 32.08 9.57
C PRO A 100 -47.23 30.84 10.13
N HIS A 101 -47.48 30.42 11.37
CA HIS A 101 -46.77 29.32 12.04
C HIS A 101 -47.29 27.91 11.69
N LEU A 102 -48.30 27.84 10.83
CA LEU A 102 -48.84 26.61 10.28
C LEU A 102 -48.39 26.44 8.82
N VAL A 103 -48.44 25.22 8.32
CA VAL A 103 -48.29 24.93 6.90
C VAL A 103 -49.35 25.69 6.10
N ASN A 104 -48.95 26.31 4.99
CA ASN A 104 -49.82 27.13 4.17
C ASN A 104 -49.78 26.67 2.70
N ILE A 105 -50.61 25.70 2.38
CA ILE A 105 -50.87 25.19 1.03
C ILE A 105 -52.14 25.88 0.51
N PRO A 106 -52.14 26.38 -0.75
CA PRO A 106 -53.35 26.94 -1.38
C PRO A 106 -54.53 25.97 -1.25
N GLN A 107 -55.69 26.46 -0.82
CA GLN A 107 -56.93 25.67 -0.85
C GLN A 107 -57.32 25.44 -2.31
N GLN A 108 -57.76 24.22 -2.62
CA GLN A 108 -58.09 23.77 -3.97
C GLN A 108 -59.46 23.12 -3.94
N ASP A 109 -60.41 23.59 -4.75
CA ASP A 109 -61.71 22.95 -4.92
C ASP A 109 -61.67 21.96 -6.09
N GLY A 110 -60.87 20.90 -5.93
CA GLY A 110 -60.78 19.78 -6.87
C GLY A 110 -59.68 19.90 -7.94
N PHE A 111 -59.71 18.98 -8.91
CA PHE A 111 -58.63 18.82 -9.90
C PHE A 111 -58.50 19.99 -10.88
N ALA A 112 -59.62 20.60 -11.28
CA ALA A 112 -59.60 21.69 -12.26
C ALA A 112 -58.92 22.96 -11.72
N ASP A 113 -59.20 23.31 -10.46
CA ASP A 113 -58.57 24.43 -9.77
C ASP A 113 -57.06 24.20 -9.63
N PHE A 114 -56.65 23.00 -9.24
CA PHE A 114 -55.23 22.64 -9.13
C PHE A 114 -54.45 22.84 -10.44
N PHE A 115 -54.96 22.34 -11.57
CA PHE A 115 -54.29 22.52 -12.86
C PHE A 115 -54.30 23.96 -13.35
N SER A 116 -55.26 24.78 -12.92
CA SER A 116 -55.33 26.20 -13.27
C SER A 116 -54.25 27.04 -12.58
N GLN A 117 -53.71 26.56 -11.45
CA GLN A 117 -52.67 27.22 -10.68
C GLN A 117 -51.24 26.85 -11.13
N LEU A 118 -51.08 26.01 -12.17
CA LEU A 118 -49.77 25.73 -12.73
C LEU A 118 -49.20 26.96 -13.45
N GLU A 119 -48.00 27.36 -13.04
CA GLU A 119 -47.26 28.44 -13.70
C GLU A 119 -46.45 27.86 -14.87
N PHE A 120 -46.37 28.60 -15.98
CA PHE A 120 -45.58 28.19 -17.15
C PHE A 120 -44.37 29.10 -17.34
N PRO A 121 -43.27 28.61 -17.95
CA PRO A 121 -42.06 29.39 -18.14
C PRO A 121 -42.29 30.72 -18.85
N ALA A 122 -41.88 31.81 -18.20
CA ALA A 122 -41.83 33.13 -18.83
C ALA A 122 -40.61 33.21 -19.77
N TRP A 123 -40.80 32.88 -21.05
CA TRP A 123 -39.71 32.82 -22.05
C TRP A 123 -38.95 34.13 -22.22
N ALA A 124 -39.58 35.28 -21.95
CA ALA A 124 -38.94 36.59 -21.98
C ALA A 124 -37.74 36.69 -21.01
N SER A 125 -37.75 35.91 -19.93
CA SER A 125 -36.72 35.91 -18.90
C SER A 125 -35.36 35.40 -19.41
N TRP A 126 -35.29 34.68 -20.54
CA TRP A 126 -34.04 34.20 -21.15
C TRP A 126 -33.07 35.32 -21.54
N THR A 127 -33.55 36.55 -21.67
CA THR A 127 -32.71 37.73 -21.92
C THR A 127 -31.94 38.19 -20.68
N ASN A 128 -32.30 37.72 -19.49
CA ASN A 128 -31.65 38.11 -18.24
C ASN A 128 -30.39 37.26 -17.98
N PRO A 129 -29.18 37.86 -17.98
CA PRO A 129 -27.93 37.13 -17.79
C PRO A 129 -27.84 36.43 -16.43
N LYS A 130 -28.54 36.93 -15.40
CA LYS A 130 -28.57 36.30 -14.06
C LYS A 130 -29.15 34.89 -14.10
N ILE A 131 -30.05 34.59 -15.04
CA ILE A 131 -30.69 33.27 -15.13
C ILE A 131 -29.67 32.19 -15.48
N TYR A 132 -28.74 32.47 -16.39
CA TYR A 132 -27.71 31.50 -16.76
C TYR A 132 -26.75 31.22 -15.58
N LEU A 133 -26.40 32.26 -14.81
CA LEU A 133 -25.59 32.09 -13.60
C LEU A 133 -26.30 31.20 -12.56
N TYR A 134 -27.57 31.50 -12.23
CA TYR A 134 -28.32 30.69 -11.28
C TYR A 134 -28.61 29.28 -11.81
N ALA A 135 -28.91 29.13 -13.10
CA ALA A 135 -29.10 27.82 -13.73
C ALA A 135 -27.83 26.97 -13.64
N PHE A 136 -26.66 27.55 -13.89
CA PHE A 136 -25.38 26.87 -13.74
C PHE A 136 -25.11 26.43 -12.29
N ILE A 137 -25.33 27.33 -11.32
CA ILE A 137 -25.18 27.01 -9.89
C ILE A 137 -26.11 25.87 -9.48
N ILE A 138 -27.40 25.96 -9.84
CA ILE A 138 -28.41 24.94 -9.51
C ILE A 138 -28.08 23.62 -10.19
N ALA A 139 -27.72 23.61 -11.48
CA ALA A 139 -27.34 22.40 -12.20
C ALA A 139 -26.13 21.72 -11.56
N THR A 140 -25.12 22.49 -11.15
CA THR A 140 -23.91 21.97 -10.49
C THR A 140 -24.25 21.38 -9.12
N VAL A 141 -24.97 22.12 -8.28
CA VAL A 141 -25.38 21.65 -6.94
C VAL A 141 -26.28 20.43 -7.04
N ALA A 142 -27.26 20.43 -7.93
CA ALA A 142 -28.17 19.32 -8.15
C ALA A 142 -27.45 18.05 -8.66
N SER A 143 -26.45 18.22 -9.54
CA SER A 143 -25.62 17.13 -10.03
C SER A 143 -24.76 16.53 -8.92
N LEU A 144 -24.08 17.37 -8.14
CA LEU A 144 -23.24 16.93 -7.02
C LEU A 144 -24.07 16.21 -5.95
N GLU A 145 -25.19 16.79 -5.51
CA GLU A 145 -26.11 16.17 -4.56
C GLU A 145 -26.63 14.83 -5.07
N SER A 146 -27.03 14.75 -6.34
CA SER A 146 -27.51 13.49 -6.91
C SER A 146 -26.42 12.41 -6.90
N LEU A 147 -25.19 12.72 -7.34
CA LEU A 147 -24.08 11.77 -7.35
C LEU A 147 -23.64 11.33 -5.94
N LEU A 148 -23.63 12.25 -4.97
CA LEU A 148 -23.35 11.93 -3.57
C LEU A 148 -24.43 11.00 -3.00
N ASN A 149 -25.70 11.26 -3.33
CA ASN A 149 -26.82 10.44 -2.89
C ASN A 149 -26.87 9.07 -3.56
N VAL A 150 -26.43 8.95 -4.83
CA VAL A 150 -26.20 7.64 -5.47
C VAL A 150 -25.16 6.84 -4.70
N LYS A 151 -23.98 7.42 -4.42
CA LYS A 151 -22.90 6.73 -3.70
C LYS A 151 -23.32 6.31 -2.29
N ALA A 152 -24.05 7.18 -1.58
CA ALA A 152 -24.60 6.85 -0.27
C ALA A 152 -25.69 5.77 -0.36
N GLY A 153 -26.54 5.81 -1.38
CA GLY A 153 -27.54 4.78 -1.66
C GLY A 153 -26.93 3.41 -1.96
N GLU A 154 -25.88 3.34 -2.79
CA GLU A 154 -25.13 2.11 -3.09
C GLU A 154 -24.53 1.48 -1.82
N LYS A 155 -24.07 2.32 -0.87
CA LYS A 155 -23.56 1.87 0.43
C LYS A 155 -24.65 1.29 1.33
N LEU A 156 -25.90 1.76 1.20
CA LEU A 156 -27.06 1.27 1.94
C LEU A 156 -27.73 0.05 1.27
N ASP A 157 -27.55 -0.13 -0.04
CA ASP A 157 -28.11 -1.27 -0.78
C ASP A 157 -27.42 -2.58 -0.39
N LYS A 158 -28.15 -3.46 0.30
CA LYS A 158 -27.66 -4.78 0.70
C LYS A 158 -27.18 -5.64 -0.49
N LYS A 159 -27.72 -5.39 -1.69
CA LYS A 159 -27.36 -6.10 -2.92
C LYS A 159 -26.18 -5.49 -3.67
N ARG A 160 -25.64 -4.33 -3.21
CA ARG A 160 -24.53 -3.59 -3.83
C ARG A 160 -24.70 -3.42 -5.35
N ARG A 161 -25.92 -3.12 -5.81
CA ARG A 161 -26.17 -2.90 -7.23
C ARG A 161 -25.49 -1.61 -7.68
N TYR A 162 -24.91 -1.64 -8.87
CA TYR A 162 -24.24 -0.49 -9.47
C TYR A 162 -25.24 0.44 -10.16
N CYS A 163 -25.09 1.75 -9.96
CA CYS A 163 -25.81 2.78 -10.69
C CYS A 163 -24.86 3.56 -11.62
N SER A 164 -25.24 3.72 -12.89
CA SER A 164 -24.51 4.58 -13.82
C SER A 164 -24.73 6.04 -13.44
N LYS A 165 -23.64 6.71 -13.08
CA LYS A 165 -23.61 8.13 -12.67
C LYS A 165 -24.06 9.05 -13.80
N ASP A 166 -23.63 8.78 -15.03
CA ASP A 166 -24.02 9.56 -16.20
C ASP A 166 -25.52 9.45 -16.47
N ARG A 167 -26.09 8.25 -16.34
CA ARG A 167 -27.53 8.04 -16.49
C ARG A 167 -28.34 8.75 -15.41
N GLU A 168 -27.82 8.81 -14.19
CA GLU A 168 -28.45 9.58 -13.12
C GLU A 168 -28.48 11.07 -13.46
N LEU A 169 -27.36 11.65 -13.93
CA LEU A 169 -27.30 13.06 -14.32
C LEU A 169 -28.28 13.39 -15.46
N VAL A 170 -28.40 12.51 -16.45
CA VAL A 170 -29.38 12.67 -17.53
C VAL A 170 -30.81 12.62 -16.97
N ALA A 171 -31.14 11.63 -16.13
CA ALA A 171 -32.47 11.52 -15.54
C ALA A 171 -32.82 12.73 -14.67
N GLN A 172 -31.85 13.22 -13.90
CA GLN A 172 -31.94 14.43 -13.07
C GLN A 172 -32.17 15.68 -13.92
N GLY A 173 -31.47 15.82 -15.05
CA GLY A 173 -31.67 16.91 -16.01
C GLY A 173 -33.05 16.86 -16.66
N CYS A 174 -33.50 15.69 -17.13
CA CYS A 174 -34.83 15.51 -17.68
C CYS A 174 -35.94 15.81 -16.65
N GLY A 175 -35.78 15.35 -15.41
CA GLY A 175 -36.72 15.62 -14.33
C GLY A 175 -36.85 17.11 -14.01
N ASN A 176 -35.73 17.84 -13.97
CA ASN A 176 -35.72 19.28 -13.74
C ASN A 176 -36.30 20.07 -14.93
N LEU A 177 -36.05 19.63 -16.16
CA LEU A 177 -36.65 20.23 -17.35
C LEU A 177 -38.17 20.10 -17.31
N LEU A 178 -38.69 18.89 -17.03
CA LEU A 178 -40.13 18.67 -16.90
C LEU A 178 -40.73 19.45 -15.72
N ALA A 179 -40.04 19.50 -14.57
CA ALA A 179 -40.48 20.29 -13.43
C ALA A 179 -40.59 21.77 -13.78
N GLY A 180 -39.58 22.36 -14.42
CA GLY A 180 -39.60 23.75 -14.83
C GLY A 180 -40.71 24.10 -15.83
N LEU A 181 -41.06 23.18 -16.74
CA LEU A 181 -42.15 23.38 -17.72
C LEU A 181 -43.54 23.51 -17.08
N ILE A 182 -43.73 23.00 -15.86
CA ILE A 182 -44.99 23.05 -15.11
C ILE A 182 -44.92 23.97 -13.88
N GLY A 183 -43.93 24.87 -13.83
CA GLY A 183 -43.78 25.83 -12.72
C GLY A 183 -43.21 25.22 -11.44
N GLY A 184 -42.62 24.03 -11.54
CA GLY A 184 -41.96 23.33 -10.43
C GLY A 184 -40.61 23.94 -10.08
N ILE A 185 -40.23 23.79 -8.81
CA ILE A 185 -38.92 24.15 -8.28
C ILE A 185 -37.90 23.06 -8.67
N PRO A 186 -36.61 23.41 -8.88
CA PRO A 186 -35.57 22.41 -9.10
C PRO A 186 -35.58 21.29 -8.06
N ILE A 187 -35.61 20.06 -8.54
CA ILE A 187 -35.66 18.83 -7.75
C ILE A 187 -34.27 18.20 -7.68
N THR A 188 -33.97 17.51 -6.57
CA THR A 188 -32.76 16.72 -6.38
C THR A 188 -33.07 15.37 -5.72
N SER A 189 -32.16 14.41 -5.87
CA SER A 189 -32.20 13.19 -5.05
C SER A 189 -31.96 13.54 -3.58
N VAL A 190 -32.58 12.80 -2.66
CA VAL A 190 -32.50 13.07 -1.20
C VAL A 190 -32.17 11.78 -0.46
N ILE A 191 -31.04 11.74 0.25
CA ILE A 191 -30.56 10.53 0.95
C ILE A 191 -31.56 10.00 1.99
N VAL A 192 -32.25 10.89 2.71
CA VAL A 192 -33.15 10.48 3.80
C VAL A 192 -34.32 9.66 3.24
N ARG A 193 -34.96 10.11 2.15
CA ARG A 193 -36.08 9.38 1.52
C ARG A 193 -35.60 8.09 0.88
N THR A 194 -34.45 8.13 0.20
CA THR A 194 -33.84 6.95 -0.41
C THR A 194 -33.48 5.89 0.62
N SER A 195 -32.90 6.29 1.76
CA SER A 195 -32.56 5.40 2.88
C SER A 195 -33.79 4.71 3.45
N VAL A 196 -34.86 5.46 3.73
CA VAL A 196 -36.13 4.90 4.23
C VAL A 196 -36.71 3.93 3.19
N ASN A 197 -36.74 4.31 1.91
CA ASN A 197 -37.26 3.46 0.85
C ASN A 197 -36.49 2.12 0.74
N ILE A 198 -35.17 2.14 0.88
CA ILE A 198 -34.31 0.94 0.90
C ILE A 198 -34.58 0.10 2.16
N GLN A 199 -34.68 0.73 3.33
CA GLN A 199 -34.93 0.04 4.60
C GLN A 199 -36.31 -0.60 4.65
N SER A 200 -37.32 0.02 4.03
CA SER A 200 -38.66 -0.53 3.83
C SER A 200 -38.71 -1.67 2.80
N GLY A 201 -37.58 -2.04 2.20
CA GLY A 201 -37.47 -3.19 1.29
C GLY A 201 -37.92 -2.92 -0.14
N ALA A 202 -38.01 -1.66 -0.57
CA ALA A 202 -38.37 -1.33 -1.94
C ALA A 202 -37.33 -1.86 -2.94
N LYS A 203 -37.80 -2.48 -4.01
CA LYS A 203 -36.94 -3.15 -5.01
C LYS A 203 -36.93 -2.45 -6.37
N THR A 204 -37.98 -1.71 -6.69
CA THR A 204 -38.23 -1.13 -8.03
C THR A 204 -38.49 0.37 -7.95
N LYS A 205 -38.35 1.05 -9.10
CA LYS A 205 -38.64 2.49 -9.24
C LYS A 205 -40.12 2.83 -9.01
N LEU A 206 -41.01 1.83 -9.08
CA LEU A 206 -42.44 2.00 -8.83
C LEU A 206 -42.72 2.58 -7.44
N SER A 207 -41.90 2.26 -6.43
CA SER A 207 -42.05 2.87 -5.09
C SER A 207 -41.96 4.40 -5.14
N ALA A 208 -41.00 4.95 -5.88
CA ALA A 208 -40.83 6.39 -6.02
C ALA A 208 -41.98 7.04 -6.82
N VAL A 209 -42.46 6.37 -7.87
CA VAL A 209 -43.62 6.82 -8.66
C VAL A 209 -44.88 6.85 -7.81
N LEU A 210 -45.17 5.77 -7.08
CA LEU A 210 -46.31 5.69 -6.17
C LEU A 210 -46.23 6.74 -5.05
N HIS A 211 -45.03 6.96 -4.51
CA HIS A 211 -44.82 8.02 -3.52
C HIS A 211 -45.18 9.41 -4.07
N GLY A 212 -44.78 9.72 -5.30
CA GLY A 212 -45.18 10.96 -5.98
C GLY A 212 -46.70 11.08 -6.16
N ILE A 213 -47.36 10.00 -6.61
CA ILE A 213 -48.82 9.93 -6.74
C ILE A 213 -49.51 10.14 -5.38
N TYR A 214 -49.01 9.53 -4.31
CA TYR A 214 -49.58 9.70 -2.97
C TYR A 214 -49.39 11.11 -2.43
N ILE A 215 -48.26 11.77 -2.72
CA ILE A 215 -48.08 13.19 -2.37
C ILE A 215 -49.10 14.05 -3.11
N LEU A 216 -49.29 13.82 -4.42
CA LEU A 216 -50.28 14.55 -5.20
C LEU A 216 -51.69 14.36 -4.64
N LEU A 217 -52.09 13.11 -4.37
CA LEU A 217 -53.38 12.81 -3.75
C LEU A 217 -53.52 13.42 -2.36
N ALA A 218 -52.46 13.45 -1.56
CA ALA A 218 -52.50 14.06 -0.23
C ALA A 218 -52.73 15.58 -0.32
N VAL A 219 -52.03 16.26 -1.23
CA VAL A 219 -52.21 17.70 -1.44
C VAL A 219 -53.63 17.99 -1.94
N LEU A 220 -54.22 17.13 -2.77
CA LEU A 220 -55.57 17.34 -3.31
C LEU A 220 -56.70 16.99 -2.33
N LEU A 221 -56.56 15.92 -1.55
CA LEU A 221 -57.66 15.37 -0.74
C LEU A 221 -57.63 15.80 0.73
N ILE A 222 -56.45 16.10 1.27
CA ILE A 222 -56.26 16.40 2.71
C ILE A 222 -55.54 17.72 2.97
N SER A 223 -55.54 18.67 2.02
CA SER A 223 -54.97 20.02 2.17
C SER A 223 -55.42 20.72 3.46
N ASN A 224 -56.69 20.60 3.82
CA ASN A 224 -57.25 21.18 5.05
C ASN A 224 -56.58 20.62 6.33
N TRP A 225 -56.21 19.35 6.34
CA TRP A 225 -55.48 18.75 7.47
C TRP A 225 -54.00 19.09 7.42
N LEU A 226 -53.40 19.14 6.22
CA LEU A 226 -52.01 19.54 6.06
C LEU A 226 -51.78 20.98 6.54
N ASN A 227 -52.72 21.89 6.31
CA ASN A 227 -52.64 23.28 6.76
C ASN A 227 -52.79 23.47 8.29
N LYS A 228 -53.09 22.40 9.03
CA LYS A 228 -53.10 22.42 10.50
C LYS A 228 -51.75 22.02 11.11
N ILE A 229 -50.79 21.60 10.29
CA ILE A 229 -49.48 21.15 10.77
C ILE A 229 -48.67 22.34 11.27
N PRO A 230 -48.23 22.36 12.54
CA PRO A 230 -47.33 23.40 13.04
C PRO A 230 -45.94 23.29 12.41
N LEU A 231 -45.37 24.41 11.96
CA LEU A 231 -44.02 24.46 11.40
C LEU A 231 -42.95 24.00 12.40
N SER A 232 -43.18 24.20 13.69
CA SER A 232 -42.32 23.73 14.80
C SER A 232 -42.15 22.21 14.83
N SER A 233 -43.20 21.46 14.46
CA SER A 233 -43.15 19.99 14.35
C SER A 233 -42.23 19.57 13.19
N LEU A 234 -42.38 20.21 12.02
CA LEU A 234 -41.53 19.93 10.84
C LEU A 234 -40.07 20.33 11.08
N ALA A 235 -39.84 21.49 11.71
CA ALA A 235 -38.52 21.96 12.07
C ALA A 235 -37.80 20.99 13.02
N SER A 236 -38.50 20.47 14.03
CA SER A 236 -37.98 19.47 14.97
C SER A 236 -37.56 18.17 14.27
N ILE A 237 -38.38 17.68 13.33
CA ILE A 237 -38.05 16.51 12.50
C ILE A 237 -36.77 16.77 11.69
N LEU A 238 -36.64 17.95 11.08
CA LEU A 238 -35.47 18.31 10.28
C LEU A 238 -34.21 18.48 11.12
N ILE A 239 -34.29 19.11 12.30
CA ILE A 239 -33.16 19.25 13.23
C ILE A 239 -32.66 17.87 13.68
N PHE A 240 -33.58 17.00 14.13
CA PHE A 240 -33.24 15.65 14.57
C PHE A 240 -32.61 14.79 13.46
N THR A 241 -33.16 14.89 12.25
CA THR A 241 -32.60 14.21 11.07
C THR A 241 -31.20 14.74 10.74
N GLY A 242 -31.00 16.05 10.81
CA GLY A 242 -29.68 16.68 10.64
C GLY A 242 -28.65 16.15 11.64
N TYR A 243 -29.01 16.06 12.92
CA TYR A 243 -28.14 15.49 13.97
C TYR A 243 -27.71 14.06 13.64
N LYS A 244 -28.63 13.21 13.17
CA LYS A 244 -28.30 11.82 12.80
C LYS A 244 -27.29 11.71 11.65
N LEU A 245 -27.23 12.71 10.77
CA LEU A 245 -26.29 12.74 9.64
C LEU A 245 -24.90 13.25 10.01
N THR A 246 -24.75 14.00 11.13
CA THR A 246 -23.48 14.59 11.58
C THR A 246 -23.12 14.20 13.02
N LYS A 247 -23.18 12.89 13.32
CA LYS A 247 -22.86 12.38 14.66
C LYS A 247 -21.38 12.61 15.00
N PRO A 248 -21.03 12.95 16.26
CA PRO A 248 -19.64 13.12 16.69
C PRO A 248 -18.73 11.92 16.40
N SER A 249 -19.28 10.71 16.36
CA SER A 249 -18.55 9.49 16.00
C SER A 249 -17.93 9.53 14.59
N ILE A 250 -18.54 10.27 13.65
CA ILE A 250 -18.00 10.44 12.28
C ILE A 250 -16.70 11.24 12.31
N TYR A 251 -16.65 12.31 13.11
CA TYR A 251 -15.45 13.15 13.26
C TYR A 251 -14.31 12.38 13.93
N LYS A 252 -14.63 11.58 14.97
CA LYS A 252 -13.65 10.70 15.61
C LYS A 252 -13.08 9.67 14.63
N ALA A 253 -13.95 9.00 13.87
CA ALA A 253 -13.51 8.01 12.87
C ALA A 253 -12.70 8.63 11.72
N ALA A 254 -12.92 9.90 11.38
CA ALA A 254 -12.09 10.61 10.41
C ALA A 254 -10.72 10.97 10.99
N TYR A 255 -10.66 11.40 12.25
CA TYR A 255 -9.41 11.70 12.96
C TYR A 255 -8.51 10.46 13.10
N GLU A 256 -9.10 9.31 13.41
CA GLU A 256 -8.40 8.02 13.53
C GLU A 256 -7.74 7.54 12.22
N GLN A 257 -8.14 8.08 11.06
CA GLN A 257 -7.53 7.76 9.76
C GLN A 257 -6.28 8.60 9.44
N GLY A 258 -5.88 9.52 10.32
CA GLY A 258 -4.70 10.37 10.17
C GLY A 258 -4.99 11.78 9.66
N MET A 259 -4.02 12.69 9.88
CA MET A 259 -4.17 14.12 9.61
C MET A 259 -4.36 14.44 8.13
N ASP A 260 -3.73 13.66 7.25
CA ASP A 260 -3.83 13.84 5.79
C ASP A 260 -5.26 13.64 5.26
N ARG A 261 -6.11 12.93 6.00
CA ARG A 261 -7.54 12.77 5.68
C ARG A 261 -8.44 13.66 6.54
N PHE A 262 -8.08 13.86 7.80
CA PHE A 262 -8.86 14.67 8.73
C PHE A 262 -8.88 16.16 8.35
N ILE A 263 -7.75 16.72 7.91
CA ILE A 263 -7.64 18.13 7.55
C ILE A 263 -8.53 18.48 6.34
N PRO A 264 -8.44 17.79 5.19
CA PRO A 264 -9.35 18.07 4.08
C PRO A 264 -10.83 17.88 4.45
N PHE A 265 -11.15 16.87 5.25
CA PHE A 265 -12.51 16.64 5.75
C PHE A 265 -13.03 17.82 6.58
N LEU A 266 -12.26 18.25 7.58
CA LEU A 266 -12.65 19.35 8.46
C LEU A 266 -12.74 20.67 7.69
N ALA A 267 -11.78 20.94 6.81
CA ALA A 267 -11.80 22.11 5.94
C ALA A 267 -13.07 22.12 5.06
N THR A 268 -13.44 20.99 4.46
CA THR A 268 -14.68 20.86 3.68
C THR A 268 -15.90 21.21 4.53
N VAL A 269 -16.02 20.65 5.74
CA VAL A 269 -17.14 20.92 6.65
C VAL A 269 -17.21 22.41 7.02
N VAL A 270 -16.09 23.00 7.44
CA VAL A 270 -16.03 24.41 7.84
C VAL A 270 -16.37 25.32 6.65
N SER A 271 -15.83 25.04 5.47
CA SER A 271 -16.09 25.84 4.26
C SER A 271 -17.54 25.72 3.78
N ILE A 272 -18.17 24.53 3.86
CA ILE A 272 -19.60 24.38 3.53
C ILE A 272 -20.46 25.21 4.49
N VAL A 273 -20.11 25.24 5.77
CA VAL A 273 -20.85 26.00 6.80
C VAL A 273 -20.65 27.51 6.61
N ALA A 274 -19.41 27.97 6.39
CA ALA A 274 -19.09 29.39 6.25
C ALA A 274 -19.60 30.01 4.94
N PHE A 275 -19.51 29.25 3.84
CA PHE A 275 -19.89 29.69 2.50
C PHE A 275 -21.15 28.94 2.03
N ASN A 276 -21.05 28.20 0.93
CA ASN A 276 -22.07 27.33 0.40
C ASN A 276 -21.48 25.96 0.04
N LEU A 277 -22.35 25.00 -0.28
CA LEU A 277 -21.97 23.63 -0.58
C LEU A 277 -20.92 23.54 -1.70
N LEU A 278 -21.12 24.28 -2.80
CA LEU A 278 -20.25 24.22 -3.98
C LEU A 278 -18.83 24.71 -3.66
N VAL A 279 -18.71 25.90 -3.09
CA VAL A 279 -17.42 26.49 -2.70
C VAL A 279 -16.72 25.60 -1.67
N GLY A 280 -17.47 25.06 -0.70
CA GLY A 280 -16.93 24.17 0.31
C GLY A 280 -16.35 22.87 -0.25
N ILE A 281 -17.03 22.24 -1.22
CA ILE A 281 -16.52 21.04 -1.90
C ILE A 281 -15.25 21.35 -2.70
N LEU A 282 -15.21 22.46 -3.43
CA LEU A 282 -14.03 22.84 -4.22
C LEU A 282 -12.79 23.07 -3.36
N ILE A 283 -12.94 23.78 -2.23
CA ILE A 283 -11.85 23.97 -1.25
C ILE A 283 -11.40 22.61 -0.69
N GLY A 284 -12.35 21.76 -0.30
CA GLY A 284 -12.07 20.41 0.19
C GLY A 284 -11.28 19.55 -0.80
N LEU A 285 -11.67 19.57 -2.07
CA LEU A 285 -10.99 18.86 -3.15
C LEU A 285 -9.58 19.40 -3.40
N ALA A 286 -9.40 20.72 -3.41
CA ALA A 286 -8.09 21.34 -3.60
C ALA A 286 -7.11 20.94 -2.49
N ILE A 287 -7.54 20.98 -1.22
CA ILE A 287 -6.73 20.54 -0.09
C ILE A 287 -6.45 19.03 -0.17
N SER A 288 -7.45 18.21 -0.51
CA SER A 288 -7.27 16.77 -0.69
C SER A 288 -6.23 16.45 -1.77
N LEU A 289 -6.29 17.15 -2.91
CA LEU A 289 -5.34 17.01 -4.02
C LEU A 289 -3.92 17.35 -3.56
N PHE A 290 -3.74 18.43 -2.81
CA PHE A 290 -2.43 18.81 -2.25
C PHE A 290 -1.82 17.68 -1.40
N TYR A 291 -2.59 17.09 -0.49
CA TYR A 291 -2.08 15.99 0.36
C TYR A 291 -1.73 14.74 -0.44
N ILE A 292 -2.53 14.39 -1.46
CA ILE A 292 -2.24 13.27 -2.36
C ILE A 292 -0.91 13.52 -3.09
N LEU A 293 -0.73 14.71 -3.67
CA LEU A 293 0.50 15.07 -4.39
C LEU A 293 1.73 15.07 -3.46
N LYS A 294 1.60 15.64 -2.26
CA LYS A 294 2.68 15.65 -1.25
C LYS A 294 3.07 14.25 -0.78
N SER A 295 2.11 13.34 -0.64
CA SER A 295 2.41 11.96 -0.27
C SER A 295 3.16 11.23 -1.39
N ASN A 296 2.75 11.45 -2.64
CA ASN A 296 3.39 10.85 -3.81
C ASN A 296 4.82 11.39 -4.06
N SER A 297 5.07 12.68 -3.78
CA SER A 297 6.39 13.30 -3.98
C SER A 297 7.48 12.76 -3.05
N ARG A 298 7.12 12.07 -1.96
CA ARG A 298 8.06 11.52 -0.96
C ARG A 298 8.50 10.08 -1.27
N ALA A 299 8.26 9.57 -2.48
CA ALA A 299 8.76 8.26 -2.86
C ALA A 299 10.28 8.21 -2.69
N ARG A 300 10.77 7.30 -1.84
CA ARG A 300 12.19 7.14 -1.53
C ARG A 300 12.87 6.50 -2.74
N LEU A 301 13.90 7.17 -3.25
CA LEU A 301 14.83 6.62 -4.23
C LEU A 301 16.06 6.23 -3.44
N ASP A 302 16.37 4.94 -3.37
CA ASP A 302 17.52 4.44 -2.61
C ASP A 302 18.56 3.88 -3.59
N ILE A 303 19.84 4.23 -3.37
CA ILE A 303 20.98 3.61 -4.05
C ILE A 303 21.45 2.39 -3.27
N ILE A 304 21.38 1.23 -3.90
CA ILE A 304 21.84 -0.06 -3.36
C ILE A 304 23.30 -0.27 -3.77
N LYS A 305 24.17 -0.67 -2.84
CA LYS A 305 25.56 -1.02 -3.16
C LYS A 305 25.70 -2.53 -3.31
N GLU A 306 26.06 -2.96 -4.51
CA GLU A 306 26.32 -4.35 -4.89
C GLU A 306 27.83 -4.57 -4.96
N ILE A 307 28.31 -5.71 -4.46
CA ILE A 307 29.74 -6.06 -4.49
C ILE A 307 29.92 -7.21 -5.48
N TYR A 308 30.68 -6.93 -6.53
CA TYR A 308 31.03 -7.85 -7.61
C TYR A 308 32.53 -8.15 -7.60
N PRO A 309 32.98 -9.18 -8.35
CA PRO A 309 34.40 -9.44 -8.57
C PRO A 309 35.15 -8.26 -9.19
N THR A 310 34.46 -7.46 -10.00
CA THR A 310 34.98 -6.24 -10.64
C THR A 310 35.05 -5.03 -9.71
N GLY A 311 34.44 -5.09 -8.52
CA GLY A 311 34.41 -3.99 -7.54
C GLY A 311 33.02 -3.68 -6.99
N ILE A 312 32.86 -2.48 -6.43
CA ILE A 312 31.59 -2.01 -5.88
C ILE A 312 30.80 -1.29 -6.98
N THR A 313 29.57 -1.75 -7.22
CA THR A 313 28.62 -1.14 -8.15
C THR A 313 27.44 -0.54 -7.40
N ASN A 314 27.11 0.71 -7.68
CA ASN A 314 25.91 1.36 -7.17
C ASN A 314 24.73 1.04 -8.10
N ARG A 315 23.56 0.75 -7.55
CA ARG A 315 22.33 0.51 -8.32
C ARG A 315 21.22 1.42 -7.81
N LEU A 316 20.66 2.21 -8.72
CA LEU A 316 19.46 2.99 -8.51
C LEU A 316 18.28 2.28 -9.19
N VAL A 317 17.32 1.80 -8.40
CA VAL A 317 16.09 1.18 -8.92
C VAL A 317 15.00 2.22 -9.02
N LEU A 318 14.49 2.45 -10.23
CA LEU A 318 13.40 3.40 -10.45
C LEU A 318 12.06 2.78 -9.99
N PRO A 319 11.19 3.56 -9.34
CA PRO A 319 9.87 3.09 -8.93
C PRO A 319 8.96 2.84 -10.14
N GLN A 320 7.81 2.19 -9.90
CA GLN A 320 6.83 1.90 -10.97
C GLN A 320 6.32 3.15 -11.68
N GLN A 321 6.18 4.26 -10.94
CA GLN A 321 5.83 5.56 -11.48
C GLN A 321 6.82 6.58 -10.90
N ILE A 322 7.58 7.23 -11.78
CA ILE A 322 8.44 8.34 -11.42
C ILE A 322 7.96 9.59 -12.16
N THR A 323 7.61 10.61 -11.39
CA THR A 323 7.02 11.86 -11.90
C THR A 323 7.98 13.02 -11.72
N PHE A 324 7.66 14.18 -12.33
CA PHE A 324 8.36 15.43 -12.06
C PHE A 324 8.53 15.73 -10.56
N LEU A 325 7.56 15.33 -9.71
CA LEU A 325 7.62 15.56 -8.27
C LEU A 325 8.80 14.86 -7.59
N ASN A 326 9.37 13.83 -8.22
CA ASN A 326 10.51 13.07 -7.69
C ASN A 326 11.87 13.61 -8.17
N LYS A 327 11.89 14.63 -9.05
CA LYS A 327 13.10 15.16 -9.68
C LYS A 327 14.15 15.59 -8.65
N ALA A 328 13.75 16.32 -7.61
CA ALA A 328 14.68 16.80 -6.58
C ALA A 328 15.36 15.65 -5.82
N SER A 329 14.60 14.60 -5.47
CA SER A 329 15.15 13.42 -4.82
C SER A 329 16.09 12.64 -5.75
N LEU A 330 15.73 12.52 -7.04
CA LEU A 330 16.57 11.85 -8.02
C LEU A 330 17.90 12.58 -8.24
N VAL A 331 17.87 13.91 -8.35
CA VAL A 331 19.08 14.74 -8.45
C VAL A 331 19.97 14.53 -7.23
N ALA A 332 19.41 14.59 -6.02
CA ALA A 332 20.17 14.39 -4.78
C ALA A 332 20.87 13.02 -4.73
N GLU A 333 20.18 11.95 -5.13
CA GLU A 333 20.76 10.60 -5.17
C GLU A 333 21.86 10.49 -6.23
N LEU A 334 21.63 10.97 -7.46
CA LEU A 334 22.63 10.96 -8.54
C LEU A 334 23.87 11.80 -8.19
N ASP A 335 23.69 12.91 -7.48
CA ASP A 335 24.79 13.75 -7.01
C ASP A 335 25.63 13.08 -5.93
N SER A 336 25.03 12.21 -5.11
CA SER A 336 25.71 11.46 -4.05
C SER A 336 26.70 10.40 -4.57
N ILE A 337 26.62 10.04 -5.85
CA ILE A 337 27.48 9.02 -6.46
C ILE A 337 28.94 9.51 -6.54
N PRO A 338 29.90 8.76 -5.97
CA PRO A 338 31.30 9.17 -5.97
C PRO A 338 31.92 9.12 -7.37
N LYS A 339 33.01 9.89 -7.56
CA LYS A 339 33.83 9.84 -8.79
C LYS A 339 34.48 8.47 -8.95
N ASN A 340 34.79 8.07 -10.19
CA ASN A 340 35.43 6.79 -10.52
C ASN A 340 34.67 5.58 -9.99
N SER A 341 33.34 5.59 -10.12
CA SER A 341 32.48 4.52 -9.63
C SER A 341 31.61 3.93 -10.74
N GLN A 342 30.99 2.79 -10.44
CA GLN A 342 30.04 2.14 -11.33
C GLN A 342 28.61 2.44 -10.86
N LEU A 343 27.72 2.76 -11.79
CA LEU A 343 26.30 3.01 -11.53
C LEU A 343 25.43 2.21 -12.51
N ILE A 344 24.37 1.59 -12.00
CA ILE A 344 23.31 0.97 -12.78
C ILE A 344 22.01 1.71 -12.48
N ILE A 345 21.35 2.24 -13.51
CA ILE A 345 20.00 2.80 -13.40
C ILE A 345 19.02 1.78 -13.99
N ASP A 346 18.15 1.27 -13.12
CA ASP A 346 17.28 0.13 -13.41
C ASP A 346 15.81 0.56 -13.52
N ALA A 347 15.30 0.57 -14.74
CA ALA A 347 13.93 0.94 -15.10
C ALA A 347 13.04 -0.27 -15.42
N ARG A 348 13.50 -1.52 -15.16
CA ARG A 348 12.77 -2.74 -15.59
C ARG A 348 11.34 -2.85 -15.05
N TYR A 349 11.08 -2.25 -13.90
CA TYR A 349 9.76 -2.25 -13.24
C TYR A 349 9.01 -0.93 -13.39
N SER A 350 9.56 0.04 -14.14
CA SER A 350 8.95 1.35 -14.34
C SER A 350 7.92 1.30 -15.48
N ASN A 351 6.66 1.58 -15.15
CA ASN A 351 5.56 1.67 -16.10
C ASN A 351 5.45 3.08 -16.69
N TYR A 352 5.69 4.10 -15.87
CA TYR A 352 5.64 5.50 -16.29
C TYR A 352 6.88 6.25 -15.78
N ILE A 353 7.57 6.91 -16.71
CA ILE A 353 8.67 7.82 -16.43
C ILE A 353 8.33 9.16 -17.08
N ASP A 354 8.28 10.22 -16.28
CA ASP A 354 8.00 11.55 -16.78
C ASP A 354 9.09 12.05 -17.74
N LYS A 355 8.70 12.86 -18.73
CA LYS A 355 9.63 13.38 -19.75
C LYS A 355 10.77 14.18 -19.13
N GLU A 356 10.51 14.95 -18.07
CA GLU A 356 11.58 15.70 -17.40
C GLU A 356 12.60 14.81 -16.69
N ILE A 357 12.15 13.64 -16.20
CA ILE A 357 13.04 12.65 -15.59
C ILE A 357 13.88 11.97 -16.66
N ILE A 358 13.29 11.64 -17.81
CA ILE A 358 14.05 11.11 -18.96
C ILE A 358 15.14 12.10 -19.40
N GLU A 359 14.79 13.39 -19.53
CA GLU A 359 15.76 14.42 -19.92
C GLU A 359 16.90 14.53 -18.90
N LEU A 360 16.58 14.54 -17.61
CA LEU A 360 17.58 14.54 -16.54
C LEU A 360 18.52 13.32 -16.61
N LEU A 361 17.99 12.13 -16.92
CA LEU A 361 18.80 10.92 -17.05
C LEU A 361 19.70 10.96 -18.30
N LYS A 362 19.23 11.57 -19.40
CA LYS A 362 20.05 11.82 -20.59
C LYS A 362 21.18 12.80 -20.30
N GLU A 363 20.88 13.92 -19.68
CA GLU A 363 21.85 14.93 -19.24
C GLU A 363 22.89 14.31 -18.29
N PHE A 364 22.43 13.50 -17.32
CA PHE A 364 23.33 12.79 -16.42
C PHE A 364 24.28 11.84 -17.17
N ARG A 365 23.77 11.08 -18.15
CA ARG A 365 24.59 10.19 -18.98
C ARG A 365 25.60 10.96 -19.85
N GLU A 366 25.19 12.05 -20.48
CA GLU A 366 26.00 12.74 -21.48
C GLU A 366 27.00 13.71 -20.87
N GLU A 367 26.68 14.30 -19.71
CA GLU A 367 27.50 15.35 -19.10
C GLU A 367 28.09 14.91 -17.76
N GLN A 368 27.24 14.51 -16.79
CA GLN A 368 27.70 14.30 -15.42
C GLN A 368 28.50 13.02 -15.23
N ALA A 369 28.06 11.91 -15.82
CA ALA A 369 28.74 10.62 -15.71
C ALA A 369 30.15 10.67 -16.31
N PRO A 370 30.39 11.19 -17.53
CA PRO A 370 31.74 11.38 -18.06
C PRO A 370 32.60 12.31 -17.19
N LEU A 371 32.04 13.42 -16.70
CA LEU A 371 32.77 14.39 -15.87
C LEU A 371 33.20 13.81 -14.52
N LYS A 372 32.37 12.96 -13.91
CA LYS A 372 32.69 12.23 -12.67
C LYS A 372 33.43 10.91 -12.93
N GLN A 373 33.68 10.55 -14.19
CA GLN A 373 34.25 9.26 -14.60
C GLN A 373 33.45 8.08 -14.02
N ILE A 374 32.12 8.17 -14.07
CA ILE A 374 31.19 7.13 -13.65
C ILE A 374 30.92 6.23 -14.85
N ALA A 375 31.21 4.94 -14.73
CA ALA A 375 30.77 3.94 -15.71
C ALA A 375 29.29 3.64 -15.47
N LEU A 376 28.45 3.81 -16.49
CA LEU A 376 26.99 3.83 -16.36
C LEU A 376 26.33 2.72 -17.19
N ASN A 377 25.49 1.92 -16.55
CA ASN A 377 24.57 1.02 -17.23
C ASN A 377 23.13 1.53 -17.09
N LEU A 378 22.42 1.64 -18.21
CA LEU A 378 20.99 1.92 -18.27
C LEU A 378 20.26 0.63 -18.68
N ILE A 379 19.34 0.14 -17.87
CA ILE A 379 18.62 -1.11 -18.16
C ILE A 379 17.10 -0.97 -17.97
N GLY A 380 16.33 -1.66 -18.80
CA GLY A 380 14.87 -1.76 -18.66
C GLY A 380 14.07 -0.55 -19.16
N PHE A 381 14.69 0.40 -19.86
CA PHE A 381 13.97 1.50 -20.50
C PHE A 381 13.16 0.97 -21.69
N GLN A 382 11.91 1.42 -21.80
CA GLN A 382 10.99 1.06 -22.87
C GLN A 382 11.26 1.93 -24.11
N ASP A 383 11.14 1.37 -25.31
CA ASP A 383 11.55 2.01 -26.58
C ASP A 383 10.89 3.37 -26.87
N HIS A 384 9.71 3.65 -26.30
CA HIS A 384 9.02 4.93 -26.50
C HIS A 384 9.60 6.07 -25.65
N TYR A 385 10.37 5.75 -24.61
CA TYR A 385 11.24 6.70 -23.96
C TYR A 385 12.50 6.74 -24.81
N ASP A 386 12.79 7.85 -25.46
CA ASP A 386 13.92 8.08 -26.38
C ASP A 386 15.31 8.02 -25.67
N ILE A 387 15.50 7.07 -24.76
CA ILE A 387 16.70 6.75 -24.01
C ILE A 387 16.89 5.23 -24.11
N HIS A 388 17.94 4.82 -24.82
CA HIS A 388 18.21 3.41 -25.06
C HIS A 388 18.98 2.82 -23.88
N ASN A 389 18.75 1.54 -23.62
CA ASN A 389 19.59 0.78 -22.70
C ASN A 389 21.06 0.86 -23.14
N HIS A 390 21.95 0.99 -22.16
CA HIS A 390 23.36 1.26 -22.36
C HIS A 390 24.17 0.42 -21.37
N ILE A 391 25.31 -0.12 -21.79
CA ILE A 391 26.15 -0.98 -20.96
C ILE A 391 27.60 -0.54 -21.14
N ASP A 392 28.15 0.16 -20.14
CA ASP A 392 29.55 0.54 -20.06
C ASP A 392 30.43 -0.56 -19.46
N PHE A 393 29.86 -1.41 -18.60
CA PHE A 393 30.61 -2.46 -17.90
C PHE A 393 29.78 -3.72 -17.70
N ILE A 394 30.47 -4.86 -17.65
CA ILE A 394 29.89 -6.19 -17.45
C ILE A 394 30.21 -6.65 -16.03
N ASN A 395 29.24 -7.31 -15.39
CA ASN A 395 29.36 -7.79 -14.00
C ASN A 395 29.72 -9.29 -13.91
N VAL A 396 29.93 -9.93 -15.06
CA VAL A 396 30.44 -11.31 -15.17
C VAL A 396 31.96 -11.29 -15.00
N THR A 397 32.50 -12.32 -14.35
CA THR A 397 33.95 -12.48 -14.21
C THR A 397 34.60 -12.72 -15.58
N THR A 398 35.64 -11.93 -15.90
CA THR A 398 36.46 -12.10 -17.11
C THR A 398 37.82 -12.70 -16.77
N TYR A 399 38.59 -13.10 -17.78
CA TYR A 399 39.95 -13.61 -17.60
C TYR A 399 40.84 -12.65 -16.78
N ASP A 400 40.85 -11.36 -17.13
CA ASP A 400 41.70 -10.35 -16.47
C ASP A 400 41.30 -10.13 -15.00
N VAL A 401 39.99 -10.16 -14.71
CA VAL A 401 39.48 -10.09 -13.35
C VAL A 401 39.91 -11.34 -12.58
N LEU A 402 39.69 -12.54 -13.14
CA LEU A 402 40.06 -13.78 -12.49
C LEU A 402 41.57 -13.88 -12.22
N ALA A 403 42.40 -13.40 -13.15
CA ALA A 403 43.86 -13.41 -13.03
C ALA A 403 44.37 -12.54 -11.86
N THR A 404 43.64 -11.50 -11.47
CA THR A 404 44.01 -10.58 -10.39
C THR A 404 43.34 -10.89 -9.05
N LEU A 405 42.38 -11.81 -9.01
CA LEU A 405 41.70 -12.21 -7.78
C LEU A 405 42.58 -13.10 -6.90
N GLU A 406 42.71 -12.69 -5.65
CA GLU A 406 43.33 -13.48 -4.60
C GLU A 406 42.30 -14.40 -3.92
N PRO A 407 42.69 -15.61 -3.44
CA PRO A 407 41.74 -16.55 -2.86
C PRO A 407 40.89 -16.00 -1.70
N TYR A 408 41.44 -15.12 -0.85
CA TYR A 408 40.69 -14.50 0.25
C TYR A 408 39.62 -13.51 -0.24
N GLN A 409 39.83 -12.87 -1.40
CA GLN A 409 38.85 -11.95 -1.99
C GLN A 409 37.65 -12.73 -2.52
N VAL A 410 37.89 -13.87 -3.15
CA VAL A 410 36.84 -14.79 -3.60
C VAL A 410 36.03 -15.29 -2.41
N LEU A 411 36.69 -15.70 -1.32
CA LEU A 411 36.00 -16.12 -0.10
C LEU A 411 35.09 -15.01 0.45
N ARG A 412 35.57 -13.77 0.47
CA ARG A 412 34.78 -12.61 0.91
C ARG A 412 33.54 -12.38 0.03
N ILE A 413 33.68 -12.49 -1.30
CA ILE A 413 32.55 -12.36 -2.23
C ILE A 413 31.47 -13.40 -1.92
N LEU A 414 31.86 -14.65 -1.64
CA LEU A 414 30.92 -15.72 -1.24
C LEU A 414 30.28 -15.45 0.12
N GLN A 415 31.05 -14.99 1.11
CA GLN A 415 30.52 -14.64 2.44
C GLN A 415 29.47 -13.53 2.36
N GLU A 416 29.73 -12.48 1.58
CA GLU A 416 28.78 -11.39 1.37
C GLU A 416 27.54 -11.86 0.60
N GLY A 417 27.71 -12.73 -0.39
CA GLY A 417 26.61 -13.36 -1.10
C GLY A 417 25.71 -14.17 -0.17
N SER A 418 26.30 -14.94 0.75
CA SER A 418 25.55 -15.66 1.79
C SER A 418 24.82 -14.74 2.76
N GLN A 419 25.41 -13.59 3.11
CA GLN A 419 24.71 -12.59 3.92
C GLN A 419 23.53 -11.96 3.18
N ARG A 420 23.67 -11.65 1.88
CA ARG A 420 22.57 -11.16 1.04
C ARG A 420 21.45 -12.18 0.91
N PHE A 421 21.79 -13.46 0.72
CA PHE A 421 20.83 -14.56 0.73
C PHE A 421 20.03 -14.62 2.04
N LEU A 422 20.70 -14.50 3.20
CA LEU A 422 20.05 -14.50 4.51
C LEU A 422 19.13 -13.30 4.76
N GLN A 423 19.45 -12.14 4.16
CA GLN A 423 18.72 -10.90 4.34
C GLN A 423 17.65 -10.67 3.27
N ASP A 424 17.53 -11.57 2.30
CA ASP A 424 16.67 -11.43 1.11
C ASP A 424 16.97 -10.17 0.27
N THR A 425 18.25 -9.79 0.20
CA THR A 425 18.76 -8.58 -0.48
C THR A 425 19.70 -8.94 -1.64
N ARG A 426 19.29 -9.93 -2.44
CA ARG A 426 20.08 -10.49 -3.55
C ARG A 426 20.41 -9.49 -4.64
N ILE A 427 21.55 -9.68 -5.28
CA ILE A 427 22.00 -8.88 -6.41
C ILE A 427 21.04 -9.05 -7.59
N HIS A 428 20.63 -7.92 -8.17
CA HIS A 428 19.72 -7.90 -9.29
C HIS A 428 20.47 -8.07 -10.62
N ARG A 429 20.75 -9.32 -11.01
CA ARG A 429 21.42 -9.62 -12.28
C ARG A 429 20.47 -9.67 -13.47
N SER A 430 21.03 -9.58 -14.67
CA SER A 430 20.32 -9.77 -15.93
C SER A 430 20.75 -11.10 -16.53
N THR A 431 19.94 -12.14 -16.32
CA THR A 431 20.24 -13.49 -16.80
C THR A 431 20.53 -13.55 -18.30
N LYS A 432 19.82 -12.74 -19.10
CA LYS A 432 20.04 -12.67 -20.55
C LYS A 432 21.44 -12.17 -20.89
N ILE A 433 21.92 -11.16 -20.15
CA ILE A 433 23.24 -10.57 -20.35
C ILE A 433 24.31 -11.56 -19.87
N ASP A 434 24.15 -12.13 -18.68
CA ASP A 434 25.12 -13.10 -18.13
C ASP A 434 25.29 -14.31 -19.05
N ILE A 435 24.19 -14.87 -19.56
CA ILE A 435 24.22 -15.99 -20.53
C ILE A 435 24.94 -15.59 -21.81
N GLN A 436 24.65 -14.40 -22.36
CA GLN A 436 25.27 -13.94 -23.59
C GLN A 436 26.80 -13.81 -23.45
N TYR A 437 27.28 -13.28 -22.33
CA TYR A 437 28.72 -13.08 -22.11
C TYR A 437 29.46 -14.35 -21.67
N THR A 438 28.76 -15.34 -21.12
CA THR A 438 29.35 -16.64 -20.73
C THR A 438 29.21 -17.73 -21.79
N ALA A 439 28.60 -17.41 -22.94
CA ALA A 439 28.30 -18.38 -23.99
C ALA A 439 29.56 -18.91 -24.69
N GLU A 440 30.57 -18.06 -24.91
CA GLU A 440 31.80 -18.43 -25.61
C GLU A 440 32.88 -18.94 -24.66
N THR A 441 33.06 -18.29 -23.50
CA THR A 441 34.06 -18.66 -22.49
C THR A 441 33.51 -18.44 -21.06
N GLN A 442 34.08 -19.16 -20.09
CA GLN A 442 33.72 -19.06 -18.67
C GLN A 442 34.95 -18.80 -17.80
N HIS A 443 34.80 -17.99 -16.76
CA HIS A 443 35.86 -17.64 -15.82
C HIS A 443 35.38 -17.71 -14.36
N PRO A 444 34.92 -18.89 -13.89
CA PRO A 444 34.43 -19.04 -12.52
C PRO A 444 35.55 -18.84 -11.50
N MET A 445 35.23 -18.12 -10.44
CA MET A 445 36.19 -17.73 -9.40
C MET A 445 36.44 -18.85 -8.37
N ALA A 446 35.48 -19.77 -8.22
CA ALA A 446 35.56 -20.84 -7.24
C ALA A 446 34.90 -22.14 -7.72
N VAL A 447 35.34 -23.24 -7.13
CA VAL A 447 34.69 -24.55 -7.22
C VAL A 447 34.14 -24.95 -5.85
N ILE A 448 32.86 -25.29 -5.81
CA ILE A 448 32.15 -25.67 -4.59
C ILE A 448 31.80 -27.15 -4.68
N LEU A 449 32.36 -27.95 -3.77
CA LEU A 449 31.95 -29.33 -3.55
C LEU A 449 30.84 -29.36 -2.50
N GLY A 450 29.61 -29.53 -2.95
CA GLY A 450 28.41 -29.55 -2.12
C GLY A 450 27.65 -30.87 -2.20
N CYS A 451 26.56 -30.95 -1.41
CA CYS A 451 25.66 -32.10 -1.44
C CYS A 451 24.66 -32.03 -2.60
N ILE A 452 24.17 -33.19 -3.05
CA ILE A 452 23.04 -33.30 -4.00
C ILE A 452 21.70 -32.89 -3.37
N ASP A 453 21.65 -32.63 -2.06
CA ASP A 453 20.44 -32.22 -1.34
C ASP A 453 19.78 -30.99 -1.99
N SER A 454 18.51 -31.12 -2.35
CA SER A 454 17.76 -30.08 -3.07
C SER A 454 17.57 -28.79 -2.26
N ARG A 455 17.79 -28.83 -0.94
CA ARG A 455 17.74 -27.66 -0.05
C ARG A 455 19.07 -26.90 0.01
N VAL A 456 20.10 -27.35 -0.70
CA VAL A 456 21.42 -26.71 -0.75
C VAL A 456 21.74 -26.22 -2.18
N PRO A 457 21.00 -25.23 -2.72
CA PRO A 457 21.30 -24.64 -4.01
C PRO A 457 22.49 -23.67 -3.88
N VAL A 458 23.69 -24.13 -4.23
CA VAL A 458 24.96 -23.45 -3.99
C VAL A 458 24.99 -22.02 -4.56
N GLU A 459 24.62 -21.86 -5.82
CA GLU A 459 24.63 -20.58 -6.52
C GLU A 459 23.66 -19.59 -5.86
N THR A 460 22.50 -20.08 -5.43
CA THR A 460 21.52 -19.28 -4.70
C THR A 460 22.00 -18.87 -3.31
N ILE A 461 22.62 -19.80 -2.58
CA ILE A 461 23.13 -19.55 -1.22
C ILE A 461 24.24 -18.49 -1.25
N PHE A 462 25.09 -18.49 -2.28
CA PHE A 462 26.17 -17.52 -2.44
C PHE A 462 25.81 -16.32 -3.31
N ASP A 463 24.56 -16.16 -3.74
CA ASP A 463 24.11 -15.05 -4.60
C ASP A 463 24.94 -14.91 -5.91
N MET A 464 25.28 -16.07 -6.49
CA MET A 464 26.08 -16.22 -7.71
C MET A 464 25.20 -16.56 -8.92
N SER A 465 25.69 -16.26 -10.12
CA SER A 465 24.99 -16.43 -11.40
C SER A 465 25.80 -17.29 -12.38
N PHE A 466 25.35 -17.34 -13.63
CA PHE A 466 26.01 -18.05 -14.73
C PHE A 466 27.47 -17.64 -14.85
N GLY A 467 28.36 -18.64 -14.92
CA GLY A 467 29.80 -18.45 -15.10
C GLY A 467 30.59 -18.04 -13.86
N ASP A 468 29.96 -17.80 -12.71
CA ASP A 468 30.67 -17.39 -11.48
C ASP A 468 31.30 -18.57 -10.73
N LEU A 469 30.62 -19.72 -10.70
CA LEU A 469 31.01 -20.89 -9.91
C LEU A 469 31.00 -22.18 -10.73
N PHE A 470 31.91 -23.08 -10.38
CA PHE A 470 31.74 -24.50 -10.64
C PHE A 470 31.09 -25.16 -9.42
N CYS A 471 30.03 -25.94 -9.64
CA CYS A 471 29.30 -26.63 -8.57
C CYS A 471 29.39 -28.14 -8.78
N VAL A 472 30.18 -28.83 -7.95
CA VAL A 472 30.24 -30.29 -7.92
C VAL A 472 29.31 -30.78 -6.83
N ARG A 473 28.31 -31.61 -7.19
CA ARG A 473 27.25 -32.04 -6.27
C ARG A 473 27.23 -33.55 -6.09
N VAL A 474 27.64 -34.03 -4.92
CA VAL A 474 27.69 -35.45 -4.57
C VAL A 474 27.09 -35.64 -3.18
N ALA A 475 26.29 -36.70 -2.98
CA ALA A 475 25.68 -36.95 -1.67
C ALA A 475 26.76 -37.06 -0.57
N GLY A 476 26.58 -36.34 0.53
CA GLY A 476 27.56 -36.29 1.62
C GLY A 476 28.89 -35.63 1.25
N ASN A 477 28.96 -34.88 0.15
CA ASN A 477 30.12 -34.09 -0.29
C ASN A 477 31.45 -34.89 -0.23
N VAL A 478 31.38 -36.18 -0.60
CA VAL A 478 32.52 -37.10 -0.66
C VAL A 478 33.27 -36.96 -1.98
N VAL A 479 34.52 -37.43 -2.01
CA VAL A 479 35.41 -37.34 -3.17
C VAL A 479 35.69 -38.73 -3.74
N ASN A 480 35.75 -38.80 -5.07
CA ASN A 480 36.28 -39.89 -5.86
C ASN A 480 37.16 -39.31 -6.98
N ASP A 481 37.74 -40.16 -7.82
CA ASP A 481 38.64 -39.74 -8.90
C ASP A 481 37.98 -38.75 -9.88
N ASP A 482 36.70 -38.96 -10.22
CA ASP A 482 35.96 -38.05 -11.12
C ASP A 482 35.76 -36.64 -10.51
N VAL A 483 35.41 -36.59 -9.22
CA VAL A 483 35.27 -35.33 -8.48
C VAL A 483 36.62 -34.63 -8.38
N LEU A 484 37.68 -35.36 -8.08
CA LEU A 484 39.02 -34.81 -7.96
C LEU A 484 39.52 -34.25 -9.30
N ALA A 485 39.36 -35.01 -10.39
CA ALA A 485 39.67 -34.57 -11.75
C ALA A 485 38.86 -33.32 -12.15
N SER A 486 37.60 -33.22 -11.73
CA SER A 486 36.76 -32.05 -11.99
C SER A 486 37.28 -30.79 -11.24
N ILE A 487 37.74 -30.96 -10.00
CA ILE A 487 38.34 -29.87 -9.21
C ILE A 487 39.71 -29.48 -9.80
N GLU A 488 40.52 -30.45 -10.23
CA GLU A 488 41.77 -30.20 -10.96
C GLU A 488 41.54 -29.40 -12.23
N TYR A 489 40.55 -29.78 -13.03
CA TYR A 489 40.17 -29.01 -14.22
C TYR A 489 39.76 -27.57 -13.86
N ALA A 490 38.90 -27.40 -12.85
CA ALA A 490 38.45 -26.09 -12.42
C ALA A 490 39.61 -25.17 -12.00
N CYS A 491 40.54 -25.67 -11.19
CA CYS A 491 41.64 -24.87 -10.64
C CYS A 491 42.82 -24.75 -11.60
N HIS A 492 43.31 -25.86 -12.15
CA HIS A 492 44.53 -25.90 -12.94
C HIS A 492 44.31 -25.48 -14.40
N VAL A 493 43.18 -25.85 -15.01
CA VAL A 493 42.91 -25.57 -16.42
C VAL A 493 42.16 -24.24 -16.60
N VAL A 494 41.11 -24.01 -15.81
CA VAL A 494 40.25 -22.82 -15.94
C VAL A 494 40.72 -21.65 -15.06
N GLY A 495 41.36 -21.93 -13.92
CA GLY A 495 41.97 -20.92 -13.05
C GLY A 495 41.14 -20.49 -11.83
N ALA A 496 40.15 -21.29 -11.40
CA ALA A 496 39.38 -21.00 -10.18
C ALA A 496 40.31 -20.90 -8.96
N LYS A 497 40.14 -19.85 -8.16
CA LYS A 497 41.05 -19.45 -7.08
C LYS A 497 40.72 -20.06 -5.72
N LEU A 498 39.52 -20.58 -5.54
CA LEU A 498 39.03 -21.09 -4.26
C LEU A 498 38.27 -22.40 -4.41
N ILE A 499 38.61 -23.37 -3.57
CA ILE A 499 37.87 -24.61 -3.37
C ILE A 499 37.09 -24.50 -2.05
N VAL A 500 35.77 -24.70 -2.09
CA VAL A 500 34.93 -24.75 -0.89
C VAL A 500 34.31 -26.13 -0.74
N VAL A 501 34.58 -26.79 0.39
CA VAL A 501 33.88 -28.02 0.77
C VAL A 501 32.69 -27.63 1.65
N LEU A 502 31.48 -27.71 1.09
CA LEU A 502 30.25 -27.26 1.74
C LEU A 502 29.44 -28.46 2.26
N GLY A 503 29.59 -28.74 3.55
CA GLY A 503 28.69 -29.64 4.28
C GLY A 503 27.38 -28.95 4.64
N HIS A 504 26.39 -29.71 5.12
CA HIS A 504 25.15 -29.11 5.60
C HIS A 504 24.48 -29.91 6.72
N THR A 505 23.72 -29.21 7.57
CA THR A 505 22.96 -29.85 8.64
C THR A 505 21.88 -30.78 8.07
N ARG A 506 21.55 -31.84 8.81
CA ARG A 506 20.53 -32.85 8.43
C ARG A 506 20.79 -33.49 7.04
N CYS A 507 22.05 -33.79 6.75
CA CYS A 507 22.44 -34.46 5.51
C CYS A 507 21.97 -35.92 5.50
N GLY A 508 21.13 -36.27 4.52
CA GLY A 508 20.57 -37.63 4.39
C GLY A 508 21.64 -38.70 4.18
N ALA A 509 22.74 -38.39 3.48
CA ALA A 509 23.85 -39.33 3.30
C ALA A 509 24.61 -39.57 4.61
N ILE A 510 24.90 -38.50 5.39
CA ILE A 510 25.53 -38.64 6.70
C ILE A 510 24.64 -39.44 7.65
N GLN A 511 23.33 -39.18 7.67
CA GLN A 511 22.36 -39.92 8.46
C GLN A 511 22.30 -41.40 8.06
N ALA A 512 22.25 -41.71 6.77
CA ALA A 512 22.26 -43.07 6.26
C ALA A 512 23.56 -43.82 6.59
N ALA A 513 24.71 -43.13 6.57
CA ALA A 513 25.98 -43.70 7.00
C ALA A 513 25.99 -43.99 8.51
N CYS A 514 25.46 -43.09 9.34
CA CYS A 514 25.34 -43.30 10.79
C CYS A 514 24.45 -44.50 11.13
N ASP A 515 23.40 -44.73 10.36
CA ASP A 515 22.49 -45.88 10.51
C ASP A 515 22.96 -47.14 9.80
N SER A 516 24.15 -47.12 9.18
CA SER A 516 24.73 -48.26 8.44
C SER A 516 23.80 -48.84 7.37
N VAL A 517 23.13 -47.96 6.61
CA VAL A 517 22.23 -48.38 5.52
C VAL A 517 23.05 -48.99 4.38
N GLU A 518 22.67 -50.18 3.92
CA GLU A 518 23.28 -50.84 2.76
C GLU A 518 22.24 -51.05 1.66
N LYS A 519 22.31 -50.25 0.58
CA LYS A 519 21.32 -50.32 -0.52
C LYS A 519 21.87 -49.87 -1.88
N GLY A 520 22.27 -50.83 -2.72
CA GLY A 520 22.75 -50.53 -4.08
C GLY A 520 24.01 -49.67 -4.08
N HIS A 521 24.16 -48.78 -5.07
CA HIS A 521 25.36 -47.95 -5.22
C HIS A 521 25.61 -46.95 -4.07
N ILE A 522 24.60 -46.66 -3.23
CA ILE A 522 24.79 -45.74 -2.10
C ILE A 522 25.80 -46.30 -1.10
N THR A 523 25.91 -47.62 -0.95
CA THR A 523 26.81 -48.25 0.03
C THR A 523 28.27 -47.80 -0.18
N GLN A 524 28.74 -47.79 -1.44
CA GLN A 524 30.10 -47.35 -1.80
C GLN A 524 30.35 -45.86 -1.55
N LEU A 525 29.29 -45.06 -1.53
CA LEU A 525 29.35 -43.65 -1.17
C LEU A 525 29.40 -43.48 0.34
N LEU A 526 28.55 -44.21 1.09
CA LEU A 526 28.51 -44.17 2.54
C LEU A 526 29.80 -44.70 3.16
N ASP A 527 30.48 -45.66 2.52
CA ASP A 527 31.80 -46.15 2.93
C ASP A 527 32.85 -45.04 3.04
N LYS A 528 32.74 -44.00 2.20
CA LYS A 528 33.63 -42.83 2.26
C LYS A 528 33.35 -41.91 3.46
N ILE A 529 32.18 -42.03 4.08
CA ILE A 529 31.78 -41.28 5.28
C ILE A 529 32.21 -42.03 6.56
N LYS A 530 32.36 -43.37 6.51
CA LYS A 530 32.74 -44.20 7.66
C LYS A 530 33.98 -43.70 8.43
N PRO A 531 35.05 -43.18 7.78
CA PRO A 531 36.18 -42.59 8.51
C PRO A 531 35.79 -41.43 9.42
N ALA A 532 34.80 -40.60 9.04
CA ALA A 532 34.31 -39.52 9.88
C ALA A 532 33.55 -40.05 11.10
N ILE A 533 32.75 -41.12 10.90
CA ILE A 533 32.05 -41.81 11.97
C ILE A 533 33.03 -42.43 12.97
N ALA A 534 34.10 -43.07 12.48
CA ALA A 534 35.12 -43.67 13.33
C ALA A 534 35.94 -42.63 14.11
N ALA A 535 36.17 -41.45 13.52
CA ALA A 535 36.90 -40.35 14.14
C ALA A 535 36.13 -39.68 15.29
N GLU A 536 34.79 -39.75 15.29
CA GLU A 536 34.00 -39.20 16.38
C GLU A 536 34.04 -40.15 17.59
N THR A 537 34.65 -39.72 18.69
CA THR A 537 34.78 -40.49 19.92
C THR A 537 34.03 -39.90 21.12
N ASP A 538 33.51 -38.68 21.05
CA ASP A 538 32.85 -37.98 22.15
C ASP A 538 31.49 -38.61 22.47
N THR A 539 30.71 -38.92 21.44
CA THR A 539 29.40 -39.56 21.60
C THR A 539 29.53 -41.04 21.93
N LYS A 540 29.21 -41.43 23.19
CA LYS A 540 29.29 -42.82 23.67
C LYS A 540 28.02 -43.65 23.44
N THR A 541 26.84 -43.03 23.47
CA THR A 541 25.53 -43.69 23.35
C THR A 541 24.68 -43.02 22.27
N ASN A 542 23.73 -43.77 21.68
CA ASN A 542 22.81 -43.26 20.65
C ASN A 542 23.52 -42.65 19.42
N ARG A 543 24.52 -43.37 18.90
CA ARG A 543 25.25 -43.02 17.66
C ARG A 543 24.42 -43.36 16.42
N THR A 544 23.24 -42.77 16.30
CA THR A 544 22.28 -43.00 15.22
C THR A 544 21.86 -41.67 14.59
N SER A 545 21.20 -41.70 13.43
CA SER A 545 20.68 -40.51 12.74
C SER A 545 19.70 -39.67 13.56
N LYS A 546 19.11 -40.25 14.62
CA LYS A 546 18.19 -39.57 15.54
C LYS A 546 18.90 -38.59 16.48
N ASN A 547 20.20 -38.75 16.69
CA ASN A 547 21.00 -37.85 17.51
C ASN A 547 21.56 -36.71 16.63
N ILE A 548 20.92 -35.54 16.69
CA ILE A 548 21.24 -34.40 15.83
C ILE A 548 22.65 -33.87 16.09
N GLU A 549 23.09 -33.85 17.35
CA GLU A 549 24.42 -33.36 17.75
C GLU A 549 25.51 -34.28 17.21
N PHE A 550 25.35 -35.60 17.38
CA PHE A 550 26.24 -36.62 16.81
C PHE A 550 26.35 -36.48 15.29
N VAL A 551 25.21 -36.40 14.57
CA VAL A 551 25.20 -36.20 13.11
C VAL A 551 25.88 -34.89 12.72
N GLY A 552 25.72 -33.83 13.52
CA GLY A 552 26.42 -32.56 13.36
C GLY A 552 27.94 -32.73 13.41
N HIS A 553 28.46 -33.39 14.44
CA HIS A 553 29.89 -33.70 14.56
C HIS A 553 30.41 -34.55 13.40
N ILE A 554 29.66 -35.58 12.98
CA ILE A 554 30.04 -36.38 11.80
C ILE A 554 30.09 -35.52 10.55
N THR A 555 29.17 -34.57 10.39
CA THR A 555 29.15 -33.66 9.24
C THR A 555 30.41 -32.81 9.19
N GLU A 556 30.84 -32.23 10.32
CA GLU A 556 32.09 -31.45 10.39
C GLU A 556 33.33 -32.31 10.15
N LEU A 557 33.40 -33.48 10.77
CA LEU A 557 34.50 -34.43 10.56
C LEU A 557 34.56 -34.93 9.12
N ASN A 558 33.42 -35.09 8.45
CA ASN A 558 33.35 -35.45 7.04
C ASN A 558 33.91 -34.33 6.15
N VAL A 559 33.58 -33.06 6.44
CA VAL A 559 34.21 -31.91 5.76
C VAL A 559 35.72 -31.93 5.95
N ILE A 560 36.22 -32.13 7.17
CA ILE A 560 37.67 -32.23 7.45
C ILE A 560 38.31 -33.39 6.67
N ASN A 561 37.66 -34.56 6.63
CA ASN A 561 38.15 -35.71 5.87
C ASN A 561 38.21 -35.43 4.37
N THR A 562 37.18 -34.81 3.81
CA THR A 562 37.15 -34.41 2.40
C THR A 562 38.26 -33.39 2.09
N LEU A 563 38.49 -32.40 2.95
CA LEU A 563 39.57 -31.42 2.80
C LEU A 563 40.95 -32.11 2.73
N LYS A 564 41.21 -33.04 3.65
CA LYS A 564 42.44 -33.84 3.66
C LYS A 564 42.57 -34.70 2.41
N GLN A 565 41.48 -35.32 1.97
CA GLN A 565 41.48 -36.20 0.81
C GLN A 565 41.84 -35.43 -0.46
N ILE A 566 41.22 -34.26 -0.70
CA ILE A 566 41.56 -33.39 -1.84
C ILE A 566 43.04 -32.99 -1.82
N TYR A 567 43.57 -32.63 -0.65
CA TYR A 567 44.96 -32.23 -0.49
C TYR A 567 45.96 -33.40 -0.59
N ASN A 568 45.55 -34.61 -0.21
CA ASN A 568 46.45 -35.76 -0.21
C ASN A 568 46.50 -36.47 -1.56
N ASP A 569 45.33 -36.63 -2.19
CA ASP A 569 45.15 -37.53 -3.32
C ASP A 569 45.41 -36.83 -4.67
N SER A 570 45.49 -35.49 -4.70
CA SER A 570 45.89 -34.70 -5.88
C SER A 570 47.21 -33.97 -5.66
N ASP A 571 48.24 -34.38 -6.40
CA ASP A 571 49.53 -33.68 -6.44
C ASP A 571 49.41 -32.26 -7.01
N ILE A 572 48.53 -32.09 -8.01
CA ILE A 572 48.31 -30.81 -8.70
C ILE A 572 47.71 -29.80 -7.72
N LEU A 573 46.59 -30.14 -7.08
CA LEU A 573 45.91 -29.25 -6.15
C LEU A 573 46.77 -28.97 -4.92
N ARG A 574 47.46 -29.99 -4.39
CA ARG A 574 48.42 -29.81 -3.29
C ARG A 574 49.50 -28.82 -3.65
N GLY A 575 50.08 -28.95 -4.85
CA GLY A 575 51.08 -28.02 -5.36
C GLY A 575 50.55 -26.59 -5.39
N MET A 576 49.40 -26.36 -6.02
CA MET A 576 48.80 -25.03 -6.14
C MET A 576 48.44 -24.41 -4.77
N ILE A 577 47.92 -25.21 -3.83
CA ILE A 577 47.61 -24.75 -2.46
C ILE A 577 48.89 -24.33 -1.73
N ASN A 578 49.98 -25.11 -1.88
CA ASN A 578 51.24 -24.83 -1.20
C ASN A 578 51.90 -23.54 -1.71
N HIS A 579 51.81 -23.28 -3.03
CA HIS A 579 52.28 -22.06 -3.69
C HIS A 579 51.35 -20.86 -3.49
N GLU A 580 50.18 -21.06 -2.87
CA GLU A 580 49.15 -20.02 -2.65
C GLU A 580 48.44 -19.53 -3.94
N ASP A 581 48.57 -20.25 -5.06
CA ASP A 581 47.85 -19.94 -6.30
C ASP A 581 46.33 -20.10 -6.14
N ILE A 582 45.93 -21.04 -5.27
CA ILE A 582 44.55 -21.31 -4.87
C ILE A 582 44.48 -21.56 -3.37
N ALA A 583 43.27 -21.47 -2.81
CA ALA A 583 43.00 -21.88 -1.43
C ALA A 583 41.90 -22.93 -1.33
N ILE A 584 41.85 -23.64 -0.21
CA ILE A 584 40.77 -24.57 0.12
C ILE A 584 40.21 -24.27 1.52
N VAL A 585 38.90 -24.21 1.65
CA VAL A 585 38.19 -23.94 2.91
C VAL A 585 36.99 -24.88 3.10
N GLY A 586 36.66 -25.15 4.37
CA GLY A 586 35.44 -25.87 4.73
C GLY A 586 34.33 -24.92 5.17
N ALA A 587 33.08 -25.28 4.90
CA ALA A 587 31.91 -24.54 5.37
C ALA A 587 30.74 -25.47 5.69
N ILE A 588 29.85 -25.03 6.58
CA ILE A 588 28.62 -25.73 6.93
C ILE A 588 27.43 -24.82 6.64
N TYR A 589 26.51 -25.30 5.80
CA TYR A 589 25.20 -24.69 5.59
C TYR A 589 24.17 -25.27 6.55
N ASP A 590 23.51 -24.43 7.34
CA ASP A 590 22.38 -24.87 8.16
C ASP A 590 21.08 -24.77 7.37
N VAL A 591 20.50 -25.92 7.02
CA VAL A 591 19.25 -26.00 6.24
C VAL A 591 18.03 -25.43 6.99
N THR A 592 18.15 -25.19 8.30
CA THR A 592 17.06 -24.61 9.13
C THR A 592 17.07 -23.10 9.10
N THR A 593 18.26 -22.50 9.21
CA THR A 593 18.44 -21.04 9.31
C THR A 593 18.85 -20.39 8.00
N GLY A 594 19.34 -21.18 7.03
CA GLY A 594 19.91 -20.68 5.79
C GLY A 594 21.34 -20.13 5.92
N LYS A 595 21.96 -20.23 7.09
CA LYS A 595 23.28 -19.62 7.36
C LYS A 595 24.42 -20.53 6.88
N VAL A 596 25.39 -19.95 6.19
CA VAL A 596 26.69 -20.60 5.94
C VAL A 596 27.69 -20.15 6.99
N SER A 597 28.32 -21.11 7.66
CA SER A 597 29.40 -20.89 8.61
C SER A 597 30.71 -21.40 8.01
N PHE A 598 31.63 -20.49 7.72
CA PHE A 598 33.00 -20.80 7.32
C PHE A 598 33.85 -21.03 8.58
N ASN A 599 33.78 -22.25 9.11
CA ASN A 599 34.48 -22.62 10.34
C ASN A 599 35.98 -22.76 10.10
N ASP A 600 36.78 -22.38 11.10
CA ASP A 600 38.22 -22.56 11.07
C ASP A 600 38.59 -24.00 11.50
N TYR A 601 38.85 -24.84 10.50
CA TYR A 601 39.29 -26.22 10.70
C TYR A 601 40.81 -26.38 10.82
N SER A 602 41.57 -25.28 10.81
CA SER A 602 43.04 -25.30 10.86
C SER A 602 43.58 -26.06 12.08
N LYS A 603 42.98 -25.88 13.26
CA LYS A 603 43.39 -26.54 14.50
C LYS A 603 43.25 -28.06 14.41
N ALA A 604 42.14 -28.54 13.88
CA ALA A 604 41.89 -29.96 13.70
C ALA A 604 42.87 -30.59 12.69
N LEU A 605 43.20 -29.86 11.62
CA LEU A 605 44.16 -30.31 10.61
C LEU A 605 45.59 -30.36 11.15
N LYS A 606 46.03 -29.35 11.91
CA LYS A 606 47.39 -29.27 12.48
C LYS A 606 47.72 -30.41 13.45
N GLN A 607 46.71 -31.02 14.07
CA GLN A 607 46.89 -32.12 15.02
C GLN A 607 47.11 -33.49 14.34
N GLN A 608 46.97 -33.60 13.01
CA GLN A 608 46.99 -34.88 12.29
C GLN A 608 48.29 -35.16 11.50
N GLY A 609 49.37 -34.41 11.77
CA GLY A 609 50.70 -34.62 11.19
C GLY A 609 51.23 -33.41 10.41
N GLU A 610 52.53 -33.41 10.10
CA GLU A 610 53.21 -32.26 9.45
C GLU A 610 52.61 -31.90 8.07
N THR A 611 52.17 -32.89 7.29
CA THR A 611 51.52 -32.66 5.98
C THR A 611 50.25 -31.81 6.10
N TYR A 612 49.38 -32.10 7.08
CA TYR A 612 48.13 -31.37 7.26
C TYR A 612 48.28 -30.09 8.09
N LYS A 613 49.41 -29.94 8.78
CA LYS A 613 49.77 -28.69 9.46
C LYS A 613 49.95 -27.55 8.46
N LEU A 614 50.66 -27.79 7.35
CA LEU A 614 50.82 -26.80 6.28
C LEU A 614 49.46 -26.40 5.69
N LEU A 615 48.60 -27.38 5.37
CA LEU A 615 47.24 -27.13 4.90
C LEU A 615 46.44 -26.25 5.90
N GLY A 616 46.53 -26.58 7.19
CA GLY A 616 45.87 -25.81 8.24
C GLY A 616 46.37 -24.36 8.33
N GLU A 617 47.67 -24.13 8.21
CA GLU A 617 48.26 -22.77 8.20
C GLU A 617 47.79 -21.94 7.00
N LYS A 618 47.74 -22.54 5.81
CA LYS A 618 47.26 -21.88 4.59
C LYS A 618 45.78 -21.53 4.68
N MET A 619 44.95 -22.43 5.21
CA MET A 619 43.52 -22.20 5.44
C MET A 619 43.28 -21.06 6.44
N GLU A 620 43.99 -21.07 7.57
CA GLU A 620 43.88 -20.04 8.62
C GLU A 620 44.24 -18.65 8.07
N LYS A 621 45.28 -18.55 7.23
CA LYS A 621 45.69 -17.30 6.58
C LYS A 621 44.54 -16.70 5.75
N VAL A 622 43.95 -17.49 4.86
CA VAL A 622 42.88 -17.06 3.95
C VAL A 622 41.63 -16.64 4.70
N LEU A 623 41.22 -17.41 5.72
CA LEU A 623 40.09 -17.06 6.60
C LEU A 623 40.35 -15.76 7.35
N THR A 624 41.57 -15.56 7.86
CA THR A 624 41.95 -14.37 8.62
C THR A 624 41.96 -13.12 7.73
N GLU A 625 42.47 -13.21 6.51
CA GLU A 625 42.53 -12.09 5.56
C GLU A 625 41.12 -11.66 5.08
N ALA A 626 40.25 -12.63 4.79
CA ALA A 626 38.85 -12.38 4.45
C ALA A 626 38.11 -11.65 5.59
N ASN A 627 38.25 -12.13 6.83
CA ASN A 627 37.56 -11.57 7.99
C ASN A 627 38.11 -10.19 8.43
N ARG A 628 39.44 -9.95 8.35
CA ARG A 628 40.04 -8.65 8.68
C ARG A 628 39.46 -7.52 7.84
N SER A 629 39.27 -7.79 6.55
CA SER A 629 38.72 -6.83 5.58
C SER A 629 37.23 -6.52 5.79
N GLN A 630 36.48 -7.43 6.42
CA GLN A 630 35.06 -7.24 6.74
C GLN A 630 34.86 -6.23 7.89
N SER A 631 35.72 -6.31 8.91
CA SER A 631 35.67 -5.45 10.09
C SER A 631 35.93 -3.97 9.80
N SER A 632 36.74 -3.65 8.79
CA SER A 632 37.01 -2.28 8.35
C SER A 632 35.85 -1.68 7.54
N VAL A 633 35.12 -2.50 6.78
CA VAL A 633 33.92 -2.08 6.02
C VAL A 633 32.72 -1.86 6.94
N GLU A 634 32.48 -2.73 7.92
CA GLU A 634 31.42 -2.54 8.92
C GLU A 634 31.64 -1.31 9.82
N ARG A 635 32.89 -1.02 10.19
CA ARG A 635 33.23 0.18 10.98
C ARG A 635 32.89 1.46 10.21
N ASN A 636 33.11 1.49 8.89
CA ASN A 636 32.71 2.60 8.02
C ASN A 636 31.18 2.68 7.77
N ARG A 637 30.46 1.55 7.89
CA ARG A 637 29.00 1.51 7.75
C ARG A 637 28.29 2.04 9.01
N LYS A 638 28.79 1.75 10.21
CA LYS A 638 28.26 2.28 11.48
C LYS A 638 28.48 3.79 11.64
N LEU A 639 29.61 4.32 11.18
CA LEU A 639 29.89 5.77 11.22
C LEU A 639 28.94 6.63 10.35
N LYS A 640 28.13 6.03 9.48
CA LYS A 640 27.12 6.72 8.65
C LYS A 640 25.68 6.55 9.13
N LEU A 641 25.44 5.78 10.19
CA LEU A 641 24.11 5.49 10.72
C LEU A 641 23.81 6.20 12.05
N ASP A 642 24.72 7.04 12.55
CA ASP A 642 24.46 7.92 13.69
C ASP A 642 23.90 9.27 13.20
N PRO A 643 22.61 9.60 13.45
CA PRO A 643 22.03 10.88 13.09
C PRO A 643 22.29 11.98 14.13
N GLU A 644 23.08 11.73 15.18
CA GLU A 644 23.28 12.67 16.29
C GLU A 644 24.55 13.53 16.21
N ILE A 645 25.26 13.54 15.08
CA ILE A 645 26.34 14.52 14.86
C ILE A 645 26.19 15.11 13.45
N ILE A 646 25.32 16.13 13.35
CA ILE A 646 25.49 17.44 12.70
C ILE A 646 24.20 18.26 12.89
#